data_AF-A0A0R1EU20-F1
#
_entry.id   AF-A0A0R1EU20-F1
#
_cell.length_a   1.000
_cell.length_b   1.000
_cell.length_c   1.000
_cell.angle_alpha   90.00
_cell.angle_beta   90.00
_cell.angle_gamma   90.00
#
_symmetry.space_group_name_H-M   'P 1'
#
loop_
_entity.id
_entity.type
_entity.pdbx_description
1 polymer ?
#
loop_
_entity_poly.entity_id
_entity_poly.type
_entity_poly.pdbx_seq_one_letter_code
_entity_poly.pdbx_strand_id
1 'polypeptide(L)'
;MLHFKKTKTWPLLLVSFALTFLISLCVFAALKMAPFGSSSILANDSAVQYIDFFTYLKHALAGTAGKAYSFSNSLGGGMYANWTYYLLSPFNLIFVLVSRHALPVAMLFVTALKYSAAALTAQCYASHHAGARWYTLVFSISYGLSGFLVANFLNIMWMDGVILLPLVVLGIDRLFETHRIMPYVLPLSLSFITNYYIGFMIAIFAVLYFGWRWAIHHQTHLLRKIGLFAGGSLLSGMLAAVVLIPTYFALAASRLSSAGADFSVKALYSLLDLPSKFIPGSFNFDQLSNGLPNLYMGMIALLGAVCYFLAASIPVRERLVSGGLTLLLILSIWLNPLVLIWQGFRAPVWYLYRHSFIVIFWLLILGLRGLAHLPSVSRFRLGMASIATAGCLMIPTILRMATHKYVTALNLTLGGVFLLVAALLLYSIRGRLLPQKWLVSGIVILLVLDMGTNAFTSLKAISFVSAADFTVTSKVLQAGYDDAKKLSSGGFYRMNADSQRSMDDPYQYNFNGISTFSSVLNTSTINTLTNLGAIGSAGRVKNNDLTWPLESLLGVKQLLIVNTQSKKTGTKAYQQVASRIISNPRYDLSAYKLVGHNNYFNIYQNPDVLPVATQIYRKIPTQVQANPVLQQNAYFETLTPKANQTMLTTSDFSGISVDNVKPLTTLTNAVATKVNKKNAASITLTVNPTSDQQYLVMGENMRKNMAISINNIPVKNDPDTGSKTVSMPINSTKPTTITLTFNRGLNQIDLDHFALYTLNRTAFKQTIATAKQNAPQQRIQNGRVTLTTKSNNSGYIMLTIPYEKGWQVNSKNVTLQNYRGFIGLKVPTSRSTFTLTYHTPGITQGWWLTIIGVLVAIGVTVYEYWPSNQRHLKQTKRI
;
A
#
# COMPACT_ATOMS: atom_id res chain seq x y z
N MET A 1 11.67 -4.80 -45.99
CA MET A 1 11.27 -6.18 -45.63
C MET A 1 12.49 -7.08 -45.75
N LEU A 2 12.97 -7.67 -44.64
CA LEU A 2 14.03 -8.68 -44.66
C LEU A 2 13.39 -10.04 -44.36
N HIS A 3 13.58 -11.01 -45.25
CA HIS A 3 13.15 -12.40 -45.08
C HIS A 3 13.90 -13.02 -43.89
N PHE A 4 13.26 -13.09 -42.72
CA PHE A 4 13.80 -13.79 -41.56
C PHE A 4 13.61 -15.30 -41.73
N LYS A 5 14.71 -16.06 -41.92
CA LYS A 5 14.70 -17.51 -41.70
C LYS A 5 14.16 -17.78 -40.29
N LYS A 6 13.15 -18.65 -40.15
CA LYS A 6 12.56 -19.08 -38.88
C LYS A 6 13.59 -19.83 -38.01
N THR A 7 14.48 -19.10 -37.36
CA THR A 7 15.25 -19.66 -36.24
C THR A 7 14.32 -19.87 -35.05
N LYS A 8 14.45 -21.00 -34.36
CA LYS A 8 13.65 -21.29 -33.16
C LYS A 8 14.01 -20.26 -32.08
N THR A 9 13.07 -19.39 -31.70
CA THR A 9 13.27 -18.32 -30.70
C THR A 9 13.01 -18.78 -29.27
N TRP A 10 12.33 -19.92 -29.08
CA TRP A 10 11.97 -20.44 -27.75
C TRP A 10 13.16 -20.67 -26.80
N PRO A 11 14.39 -21.03 -27.24
CA PRO A 11 15.50 -21.18 -26.29
C PRO A 11 15.85 -19.86 -25.60
N LEU A 12 15.75 -18.73 -26.30
CA LEU A 12 16.04 -17.42 -25.71
C LEU A 12 15.01 -17.00 -24.66
N LEU A 13 13.76 -17.45 -24.78
CA LEU A 13 12.73 -17.23 -23.76
C LEU A 13 13.12 -17.91 -22.43
N LEU A 14 13.58 -19.16 -22.51
CA LEU A 14 14.05 -19.89 -21.33
C LEU A 14 15.34 -19.29 -20.78
N VAL A 15 16.29 -18.92 -21.64
CA VAL A 15 17.56 -18.29 -21.23
C VAL A 15 17.31 -16.95 -20.53
N SER A 16 16.45 -16.07 -21.08
CA SER A 16 16.14 -14.78 -20.44
C SER A 16 15.49 -14.99 -19.07
N PHE A 17 14.54 -15.92 -18.98
CA PHE A 17 13.87 -16.24 -17.71
C PHE A 17 14.86 -16.79 -16.67
N ALA A 18 15.61 -17.82 -17.03
CA ALA A 18 16.53 -18.52 -16.14
C ALA A 18 17.68 -17.63 -15.70
N LEU A 19 18.27 -16.85 -16.61
CA LEU A 19 19.38 -15.98 -16.27
C LEU A 19 18.94 -14.85 -15.34
N THR A 20 17.80 -14.20 -15.61
CA THR A 20 17.24 -13.19 -14.68
C THR A 20 16.90 -13.80 -13.32
N PHE A 21 16.41 -15.05 -13.29
CA PHE A 21 16.08 -15.74 -12.04
C PHE A 21 17.35 -15.99 -11.21
N LEU A 22 18.39 -16.55 -11.85
CA LEU A 22 19.67 -16.85 -11.22
C LEU A 22 20.38 -15.58 -10.74
N ILE A 23 20.40 -14.50 -11.54
CA ILE A 23 20.96 -13.21 -11.10
C ILE A 23 20.25 -12.75 -9.82
N SER A 24 18.91 -12.79 -9.82
CA SER A 24 18.10 -12.38 -8.66
C SER A 24 18.43 -13.21 -7.41
N LEU A 25 18.50 -14.54 -7.54
CA LEU A 25 18.84 -15.43 -6.43
C LEU A 25 20.25 -15.20 -5.92
N CYS A 26 21.24 -15.02 -6.80
CA CYS A 26 22.62 -14.70 -6.41
C CYS A 26 22.69 -13.36 -5.66
N VAL A 27 21.95 -12.34 -6.09
CA VAL A 27 21.86 -11.05 -5.39
C VAL A 27 21.25 -11.23 -4.02
N PHE A 28 20.12 -11.95 -3.91
CA PHE A 28 19.48 -12.18 -2.61
C PHE A 28 20.36 -13.01 -1.66
N ALA A 29 21.09 -14.00 -2.19
CA ALA A 29 22.07 -14.77 -1.43
C ALA A 29 23.24 -13.90 -0.95
N ALA A 30 23.78 -13.03 -1.80
CA ALA A 30 24.83 -12.08 -1.45
C ALA A 30 24.37 -11.07 -0.36
N LEU A 31 23.08 -10.73 -0.34
CA LEU A 31 22.46 -9.90 0.70
C LEU A 31 22.05 -10.69 1.95
N LYS A 32 22.37 -11.99 2.02
CA LYS A 32 22.06 -12.88 3.15
C LYS A 32 20.56 -12.90 3.49
N MET A 33 19.70 -12.82 2.48
CA MET A 33 18.25 -12.91 2.63
C MET A 33 17.82 -14.38 2.77
N ALA A 34 16.93 -14.67 3.72
CA ALA A 34 16.41 -16.00 3.98
C ALA A 34 15.78 -16.60 2.70
N PRO A 35 16.17 -17.82 2.30
CA PRO A 35 16.78 -18.86 3.14
C PRO A 35 18.32 -18.84 3.18
N PHE A 36 18.99 -17.93 2.48
CA PHE A 36 20.46 -17.87 2.36
C PHE A 36 21.16 -17.17 3.54
N GLY A 37 20.40 -16.56 4.46
CA GLY A 37 20.95 -15.88 5.63
C GLY A 37 19.89 -15.38 6.61
N SER A 38 20.28 -14.46 7.51
CA SER A 38 19.45 -14.00 8.63
C SER A 38 18.56 -12.79 8.32
N SER A 39 18.80 -12.10 7.20
CA SER A 39 17.92 -11.01 6.75
C SER A 39 16.65 -11.58 6.13
N SER A 40 15.51 -10.90 6.21
CA SER A 40 14.37 -11.22 5.35
C SER A 40 14.38 -10.33 4.10
N ILE A 41 13.46 -10.58 3.16
CA ILE A 41 13.19 -9.64 2.04
C ILE A 41 12.24 -8.50 2.47
N LEU A 42 11.67 -8.57 3.68
CA LEU A 42 10.64 -7.64 4.11
C LEU A 42 11.24 -6.29 4.52
N ALA A 43 10.67 -5.22 3.99
CA ALA A 43 10.92 -3.84 4.41
C ALA A 43 9.70 -2.95 4.15
N ASN A 44 9.58 -1.85 4.90
CA ASN A 44 8.47 -0.89 4.78
C ASN A 44 7.08 -1.57 4.70
N ASP A 45 6.21 -1.16 3.76
CA ASP A 45 4.85 -1.69 3.59
C ASP A 45 4.79 -3.21 3.37
N SER A 46 5.81 -3.81 2.73
CA SER A 46 5.85 -5.27 2.58
C SER A 46 5.95 -5.99 3.92
N ALA A 47 6.63 -5.38 4.89
CA ALA A 47 6.78 -5.93 6.23
C ALA A 47 5.54 -5.72 7.10
N VAL A 48 4.79 -4.62 6.94
CA VAL A 48 3.72 -4.23 7.89
C VAL A 48 2.30 -4.27 7.33
N GLN A 49 2.13 -4.59 6.04
CA GLN A 49 0.82 -4.57 5.39
C GLN A 49 0.65 -5.73 4.38
N TYR A 50 1.55 -5.87 3.41
CA TYR A 50 1.31 -6.81 2.29
C TYR A 50 1.33 -8.27 2.74
N ILE A 51 2.25 -8.62 3.64
CA ILE A 51 2.34 -9.97 4.19
C ILE A 51 1.08 -10.38 4.96
N ASP A 52 0.40 -9.41 5.57
CA ASP A 52 -0.85 -9.61 6.31
C ASP A 52 -2.01 -9.84 5.36
N PHE A 53 -2.06 -9.09 4.26
CA PHE A 53 -3.03 -9.33 3.19
C PHE A 53 -2.83 -10.69 2.51
N PHE A 54 -1.59 -11.14 2.30
CA PHE A 54 -1.34 -12.49 1.76
C PHE A 54 -1.78 -13.59 2.74
N THR A 55 -1.62 -13.36 4.04
CA THR A 55 -2.16 -14.27 5.05
C THR A 55 -3.69 -14.25 5.06
N TYR A 56 -4.30 -13.07 4.92
CA TYR A 56 -5.75 -12.93 4.82
C TYR A 56 -6.33 -13.60 3.59
N LEU A 57 -5.66 -13.51 2.43
CA LEU A 57 -6.01 -14.22 1.21
C LEU A 57 -6.19 -15.72 1.48
N LYS A 58 -5.26 -16.32 2.23
CA LYS A 58 -5.35 -17.72 2.65
C LYS A 58 -6.60 -18.00 3.50
N HIS A 59 -6.90 -17.17 4.50
CA HIS A 59 -8.10 -17.32 5.33
C HIS A 59 -9.40 -17.16 4.53
N ALA A 60 -9.45 -16.18 3.63
CA ALA A 60 -10.61 -15.93 2.78
C ALA A 60 -10.88 -17.07 1.78
N LEU A 61 -9.83 -17.64 1.19
CA LEU A 61 -9.95 -18.80 0.29
C LEU A 61 -10.29 -20.09 1.05
N ALA A 62 -9.78 -20.26 2.28
CA ALA A 62 -10.12 -21.38 3.16
C ALA A 62 -11.53 -21.27 3.77
N GLY A 63 -12.24 -20.15 3.57
CA GLY A 63 -13.58 -19.92 4.12
C GLY A 63 -13.61 -19.56 5.61
N THR A 64 -12.46 -19.32 6.23
CA THR A 64 -12.34 -18.94 7.66
C THR A 64 -12.42 -17.44 7.88
N ALA A 65 -12.38 -16.64 6.81
CA ALA A 65 -12.61 -15.19 6.81
C ALA A 65 -13.59 -14.79 5.70
N GLY A 66 -14.21 -13.61 5.83
CA GLY A 66 -15.11 -13.07 4.82
C GLY A 66 -14.41 -12.71 3.51
N LYS A 67 -15.14 -12.75 2.39
CA LYS A 67 -14.58 -12.37 1.07
C LYS A 67 -14.96 -10.95 0.68
N ALA A 68 -16.25 -10.61 0.79
CA ALA A 68 -16.77 -9.28 0.45
C ALA A 68 -16.60 -8.27 1.59
N TYR A 69 -16.70 -8.73 2.84
CA TYR A 69 -16.66 -7.89 4.03
C TYR A 69 -15.91 -8.60 5.16
N SER A 70 -15.13 -7.85 5.94
CA SER A 70 -14.28 -8.40 7.00
C SER A 70 -14.32 -7.55 8.26
N PHE A 71 -14.40 -8.21 9.41
CA PHE A 71 -14.21 -7.59 10.73
C PHE A 71 -12.74 -7.55 11.17
N SER A 72 -11.83 -8.04 10.34
CA SER A 72 -10.39 -7.75 10.45
C SER A 72 -10.02 -6.41 9.79
N ASN A 73 -10.92 -5.84 8.98
CA ASN A 73 -10.76 -4.50 8.41
C ASN A 73 -11.26 -3.44 9.40
N SER A 74 -10.50 -3.20 10.47
CA SER A 74 -10.93 -2.40 11.62
C SER A 74 -12.28 -2.89 12.19
N LEU A 75 -13.21 -1.98 12.52
CA LEU A 75 -14.55 -2.34 13.02
C LEU A 75 -15.43 -3.10 12.02
N GLY A 76 -14.96 -3.36 10.81
CA GLY A 76 -15.75 -3.94 9.74
C GLY A 76 -15.62 -3.07 8.50
N GLY A 77 -15.23 -3.67 7.38
CA GLY A 77 -15.18 -2.95 6.12
C GLY A 77 -15.27 -3.83 4.88
N GLY A 78 -15.73 -3.23 3.79
CA GLY A 78 -15.67 -3.84 2.47
C GLY A 78 -14.24 -4.21 2.07
N MET A 79 -14.06 -5.41 1.52
CA MET A 79 -12.73 -5.93 1.16
C MET A 79 -12.37 -5.70 -0.31
N TYR A 80 -13.31 -5.27 -1.15
CA TYR A 80 -13.14 -5.30 -2.61
C TYR A 80 -12.00 -4.40 -3.11
N ALA A 81 -11.82 -3.22 -2.50
CA ALA A 81 -10.70 -2.35 -2.84
C ALA A 81 -9.34 -2.99 -2.47
N ASN A 82 -9.27 -3.69 -1.33
CA ASN A 82 -8.06 -4.43 -0.95
C ASN A 82 -7.79 -5.58 -1.94
N TRP A 83 -8.84 -6.28 -2.39
CA TRP A 83 -8.69 -7.35 -3.39
C TRP A 83 -8.07 -6.84 -4.67
N THR A 84 -8.70 -5.84 -5.27
CA THR A 84 -8.36 -5.35 -6.61
C THR A 84 -7.06 -4.56 -6.67
N TYR A 85 -6.59 -4.03 -5.55
CA TYR A 85 -5.31 -3.34 -5.48
C TYR A 85 -4.16 -4.27 -5.08
N TYR A 86 -4.36 -5.21 -4.14
CA TYR A 86 -3.26 -6.00 -3.56
C TYR A 86 -3.29 -7.50 -3.92
N LEU A 87 -4.46 -8.11 -4.08
CA LEU A 87 -4.60 -9.57 -3.98
C LEU A 87 -4.86 -10.33 -5.28
N LEU A 88 -5.32 -9.67 -6.35
CA LEU A 88 -5.69 -10.34 -7.61
C LEU A 88 -4.50 -10.77 -8.50
N SER A 89 -3.25 -10.62 -8.06
CA SER A 89 -2.11 -11.19 -8.76
C SER A 89 -2.15 -12.73 -8.72
N PRO A 90 -2.00 -13.44 -9.85
CA PRO A 90 -1.97 -14.90 -9.87
C PRO A 90 -0.80 -15.48 -9.06
N PHE A 91 0.31 -14.73 -8.95
CA PHE A 91 1.46 -15.13 -8.13
C PHE A 91 1.13 -15.23 -6.63
N ASN A 92 0.10 -14.52 -6.17
CA ASN A 92 -0.28 -14.54 -4.76
C ASN A 92 -0.82 -15.91 -4.31
N LEU A 93 -1.24 -16.77 -5.26
CA LEU A 93 -1.65 -18.14 -4.94
C LEU A 93 -0.51 -18.95 -4.32
N ILE A 94 0.76 -18.64 -4.62
CA ILE A 94 1.92 -19.27 -3.99
C ILE A 94 1.92 -19.01 -2.47
N PHE A 95 1.49 -17.82 -2.03
CA PHE A 95 1.44 -17.48 -0.61
C PHE A 95 0.37 -18.28 0.15
N VAL A 96 -0.68 -18.73 -0.53
CA VAL A 96 -1.74 -19.56 0.05
C VAL A 96 -1.22 -20.94 0.42
N LEU A 97 -0.30 -21.47 -0.40
CA LEU A 97 0.25 -22.82 -0.27
C LEU A 97 1.29 -22.93 0.86
N VAL A 98 1.91 -21.83 1.28
CA VAL A 98 2.97 -21.85 2.30
C VAL A 98 2.45 -21.57 3.71
N SER A 99 3.25 -21.91 4.72
CA SER A 99 2.99 -21.52 6.10
C SER A 99 3.30 -20.03 6.31
N ARG A 100 2.70 -19.42 7.33
CA ARG A 100 2.88 -17.98 7.63
C ARG A 100 4.34 -17.61 7.90
N HIS A 101 5.08 -18.50 8.56
CA HIS A 101 6.51 -18.29 8.85
C HIS A 101 7.40 -18.36 7.61
N ALA A 102 6.94 -19.06 6.55
CA ALA A 102 7.64 -19.17 5.29
C ALA A 102 7.29 -18.04 4.30
N LEU A 103 6.35 -17.15 4.63
CA LEU A 103 5.94 -16.04 3.76
C LEU A 103 7.09 -15.12 3.32
N PRO A 104 8.06 -14.73 4.18
CA PRO A 104 9.19 -13.93 3.73
C PRO A 104 10.02 -14.64 2.66
N VAL A 105 10.25 -15.95 2.83
CA VAL A 105 10.98 -16.79 1.87
C VAL A 105 10.18 -16.94 0.57
N ALA A 106 8.88 -17.18 0.65
CA ALA A 106 8.01 -17.25 -0.51
C ALA A 106 8.00 -15.93 -1.28
N MET A 107 7.95 -14.79 -0.59
CA MET A 107 7.98 -13.46 -1.21
C MET A 107 9.28 -13.21 -1.98
N LEU A 108 10.41 -13.73 -1.49
CA LEU A 108 11.69 -13.68 -2.20
C LEU A 108 11.63 -14.43 -3.52
N PHE A 109 11.15 -15.68 -3.51
CA PHE A 109 11.02 -16.47 -4.74
C PHE A 109 9.98 -15.88 -5.69
N VAL A 110 8.85 -15.38 -5.19
CA VAL A 110 7.85 -14.70 -6.01
C VAL A 110 8.42 -13.43 -6.65
N THR A 111 9.24 -12.65 -5.93
CA THR A 111 9.91 -11.48 -6.50
C THR A 111 10.84 -11.87 -7.65
N ALA A 112 11.67 -12.90 -7.46
CA ALA A 112 12.53 -13.43 -8.53
C ALA A 112 11.72 -13.94 -9.72
N LEU A 113 10.62 -14.67 -9.48
CA LEU A 113 9.73 -15.15 -10.53
C LEU A 113 9.10 -13.99 -11.32
N LYS A 114 8.70 -12.90 -10.65
CA LYS A 114 8.12 -11.72 -11.32
C LYS A 114 9.14 -10.96 -12.15
N TYR A 115 10.39 -10.81 -11.69
CA TYR A 115 11.48 -10.26 -12.50
C TYR A 115 11.73 -11.10 -13.75
N SER A 116 11.79 -12.42 -13.59
CA SER A 116 12.00 -13.35 -14.71
C SER A 116 10.82 -13.39 -15.67
N ALA A 117 9.58 -13.27 -15.17
CA ALA A 117 8.39 -13.17 -16.01
C ALA A 117 8.39 -11.86 -16.82
N ALA A 118 8.83 -10.74 -16.24
CA ALA A 118 8.98 -9.48 -16.97
C ALA A 118 10.06 -9.59 -18.06
N ALA A 119 11.19 -10.23 -17.76
CA ALA A 119 12.21 -10.53 -18.76
C ALA A 119 11.66 -11.44 -19.88
N LEU A 120 10.89 -12.47 -19.53
CA LEU A 120 10.29 -13.40 -20.48
C LEU A 120 9.32 -12.71 -21.46
N THR A 121 8.42 -11.86 -20.96
CA THR A 121 7.48 -11.13 -21.82
C THR A 121 8.19 -10.08 -22.68
N ALA A 122 9.21 -9.41 -22.13
CA ALA A 122 10.08 -8.54 -22.90
C ALA A 122 10.86 -9.30 -23.99
N GLN A 123 11.33 -10.52 -23.70
CA GLN A 123 11.97 -11.39 -24.68
C GLN A 123 10.99 -11.81 -25.78
N CYS A 124 9.72 -12.07 -25.45
CA CYS A 124 8.67 -12.35 -26.43
C CYS A 124 8.51 -11.18 -27.42
N TYR A 125 8.41 -9.95 -26.91
CA TYR A 125 8.38 -8.73 -27.73
C TYR A 125 9.64 -8.59 -28.59
N ALA A 126 10.83 -8.72 -27.99
CA ALA A 126 12.09 -8.51 -28.70
C ALA A 126 12.34 -9.57 -29.79
N SER A 127 12.01 -10.83 -29.52
CA SER A 127 12.13 -11.92 -30.49
C SER A 127 11.13 -11.81 -31.63
N HIS A 128 9.95 -11.21 -31.42
CA HIS A 128 9.01 -10.92 -32.52
C HIS A 128 9.63 -9.94 -33.53
N HIS A 129 10.31 -8.90 -33.06
CA HIS A 129 10.89 -7.86 -33.92
C HIS A 129 12.26 -8.20 -34.51
N ALA A 130 13.06 -9.01 -33.81
CA ALA A 130 14.46 -9.24 -34.19
C ALA A 130 14.86 -10.71 -34.38
N GLY A 131 13.97 -11.66 -34.07
CA GLY A 131 14.29 -13.08 -34.08
C GLY A 131 15.29 -13.48 -32.98
N ALA A 132 16.08 -14.53 -33.24
CA ALA A 132 17.05 -15.06 -32.28
C ALA A 132 18.40 -14.30 -32.34
N ARG A 133 18.47 -13.13 -31.71
CA ARG A 133 19.67 -12.25 -31.73
C ARG A 133 20.11 -11.88 -30.32
N TRP A 134 21.42 -11.71 -30.11
CA TRP A 134 22.00 -11.41 -28.79
C TRP A 134 21.42 -10.16 -28.12
N TYR A 135 21.11 -9.13 -28.90
CA TYR A 135 20.58 -7.86 -28.37
C TYR A 135 19.12 -7.97 -27.89
N THR A 136 18.43 -9.08 -28.19
CA THR A 136 17.12 -9.38 -27.58
C THR A 136 17.27 -9.76 -26.10
N LEU A 137 18.37 -10.44 -25.74
CA LEU A 137 18.71 -10.74 -24.33
C LEU A 137 19.09 -9.47 -23.55
N VAL A 138 19.75 -8.51 -24.21
CA VAL A 138 20.00 -7.18 -23.63
C VAL A 138 18.67 -6.52 -23.26
N PHE A 139 17.72 -6.45 -24.20
CA PHE A 139 16.40 -5.85 -23.96
C PHE A 139 15.66 -6.52 -22.79
N SER A 140 15.60 -7.87 -22.79
CA SER A 140 14.80 -8.62 -21.83
C SER A 140 15.36 -8.59 -20.41
N ILE A 141 16.66 -8.85 -20.23
CA ILE A 141 17.28 -8.89 -18.91
C ILE A 141 17.35 -7.48 -18.31
N SER A 142 17.67 -6.47 -19.11
CA SER A 142 17.62 -5.07 -18.68
C SER A 142 16.24 -4.64 -18.22
N TYR A 143 15.17 -5.14 -18.86
CA TYR A 143 13.80 -4.85 -18.43
C TYR A 143 13.46 -5.53 -17.10
N GLY A 144 13.71 -6.84 -16.99
CA GLY A 144 13.36 -7.63 -15.81
C GLY A 144 14.13 -7.27 -14.53
N LEU A 145 15.32 -6.66 -14.67
CA LEU A 145 16.15 -6.18 -13.55
C LEU A 145 16.30 -4.65 -13.56
N SER A 146 15.38 -3.94 -14.23
CA SER A 146 15.41 -2.49 -14.31
C SER A 146 15.34 -1.82 -12.94
N GLY A 147 15.86 -0.59 -12.85
CA GLY A 147 15.89 0.19 -11.62
C GLY A 147 14.50 0.37 -11.00
N PHE A 148 13.44 0.46 -11.81
CA PHE A 148 12.07 0.51 -11.30
C PHE A 148 11.69 -0.78 -10.56
N LEU A 149 11.88 -1.94 -11.17
CA LEU A 149 11.51 -3.23 -10.58
C LEU A 149 12.30 -3.50 -9.30
N VAL A 150 13.61 -3.23 -9.33
CA VAL A 150 14.49 -3.38 -8.17
C VAL A 150 14.09 -2.45 -7.03
N ALA A 151 13.89 -1.15 -7.28
CA ALA A 151 13.60 -0.19 -6.22
C ALA A 151 12.18 -0.33 -5.67
N ASN A 152 11.20 -0.72 -6.50
CA ASN A 152 9.80 -0.85 -6.10
C ASN A 152 9.41 -2.28 -5.78
N PHE A 153 10.37 -3.18 -5.53
CA PHE A 153 10.05 -4.57 -5.23
C PHE A 153 9.15 -4.74 -4.00
N LEU A 154 9.29 -3.78 -3.07
CA LEU A 154 8.46 -3.63 -1.88
C LEU A 154 6.98 -3.59 -2.24
N ASN A 155 6.62 -3.02 -3.39
CA ASN A 155 5.27 -2.93 -3.94
C ASN A 155 5.03 -4.02 -5.01
N ILE A 156 5.10 -5.27 -4.57
CA ILE A 156 5.08 -6.46 -5.43
C ILE A 156 3.82 -6.60 -6.31
N MET A 157 2.71 -5.96 -5.93
CA MET A 157 1.44 -5.95 -6.70
C MET A 157 1.52 -5.12 -7.99
N TRP A 158 2.46 -4.19 -8.11
CA TRP A 158 2.62 -3.39 -9.33
C TRP A 158 3.29 -4.15 -10.46
N MET A 159 4.07 -5.18 -10.13
CA MET A 159 4.89 -5.91 -11.09
C MET A 159 4.08 -6.65 -12.15
N ASP A 160 2.84 -7.08 -11.85
CA ASP A 160 1.99 -7.79 -12.82
C ASP A 160 1.73 -6.94 -14.06
N GLY A 161 1.45 -5.65 -13.88
CA GLY A 161 1.31 -4.72 -15.01
C GLY A 161 2.63 -4.54 -15.77
N VAL A 162 3.77 -4.48 -15.08
CA VAL A 162 5.09 -4.41 -15.73
C VAL A 162 5.36 -5.67 -16.56
N ILE A 163 5.01 -6.85 -16.06
CA ILE A 163 5.11 -8.11 -16.80
C ILE A 163 4.23 -8.07 -18.05
N LEU A 164 3.04 -7.49 -17.98
CA LEU A 164 2.08 -7.46 -19.09
C LEU A 164 2.36 -6.36 -20.12
N LEU A 165 3.05 -5.28 -19.76
CA LEU A 165 3.33 -4.15 -20.66
C LEU A 165 3.96 -4.59 -22.01
N PRO A 166 5.02 -5.42 -22.05
CA PRO A 166 5.58 -5.88 -23.32
C PRO A 166 4.56 -6.61 -24.21
N LEU A 167 3.62 -7.34 -23.62
CA LEU A 167 2.57 -8.06 -24.36
C LEU A 167 1.48 -7.11 -24.85
N VAL A 168 1.12 -6.07 -24.07
CA VAL A 168 0.20 -5.01 -24.53
C VAL A 168 0.77 -4.32 -25.77
N VAL A 169 2.04 -3.93 -25.72
CA VAL A 169 2.73 -3.27 -26.83
C VAL A 169 2.88 -4.20 -28.04
N LEU A 170 3.24 -5.46 -27.82
CA LEU A 170 3.24 -6.49 -28.87
C LEU A 170 1.85 -6.67 -29.49
N GLY A 171 0.79 -6.59 -28.68
CA GLY A 171 -0.59 -6.63 -29.14
C GLY A 171 -0.94 -5.47 -30.08
N ILE A 172 -0.47 -4.26 -29.76
CA ILE A 172 -0.62 -3.10 -30.65
C ILE A 172 0.13 -3.35 -31.97
N ASP A 173 1.35 -3.86 -31.93
CA ASP A 173 2.09 -4.21 -33.14
C ASP A 173 1.35 -5.23 -34.01
N ARG A 174 0.81 -6.28 -33.38
CA ARG A 174 0.00 -7.29 -34.06
C ARG A 174 -1.28 -6.72 -34.66
N LEU A 175 -1.89 -5.72 -34.02
CA LEU A 175 -3.04 -4.98 -34.56
C LEU A 175 -2.65 -4.25 -35.85
N PHE A 176 -1.50 -3.57 -35.87
CA PHE A 176 -0.99 -2.91 -37.09
C PHE A 176 -0.61 -3.91 -38.19
N GLU A 177 -0.04 -5.06 -37.84
CA GLU A 177 0.47 -6.08 -38.78
C GLU A 177 -0.62 -7.02 -39.34
N THR A 178 -1.61 -7.37 -38.53
CA THR A 178 -2.56 -8.46 -38.84
C THR A 178 -4.03 -8.09 -38.66
N HIS A 179 -4.34 -6.86 -38.22
CA HIS A 179 -5.69 -6.40 -37.89
C HIS A 179 -6.42 -7.24 -36.82
N ARG A 180 -5.67 -8.00 -36.02
CA ARG A 180 -6.20 -8.79 -34.89
C ARG A 180 -6.10 -7.99 -33.60
N ILE A 181 -7.18 -7.93 -32.83
CA ILE A 181 -7.29 -7.15 -31.59
C ILE A 181 -7.07 -7.99 -30.34
N MET A 182 -7.33 -9.30 -30.37
CA MET A 182 -7.24 -10.14 -29.17
C MET A 182 -5.85 -10.16 -28.50
N PRO A 183 -4.72 -10.17 -29.25
CA PRO A 183 -3.39 -10.03 -28.66
C PRO A 183 -3.16 -8.71 -27.89
N TYR A 184 -3.94 -7.67 -28.16
CA TYR A 184 -3.95 -6.41 -27.42
C TYR A 184 -4.96 -6.42 -26.27
N VAL A 185 -6.17 -6.93 -26.52
CA VAL A 185 -7.28 -6.94 -25.57
C VAL A 185 -6.94 -7.74 -24.32
N LEU A 186 -6.42 -8.96 -24.46
CA LEU A 186 -6.20 -9.85 -23.31
C LEU A 186 -5.14 -9.30 -22.34
N PRO A 187 -3.92 -8.89 -22.78
CA PRO A 187 -2.93 -8.36 -21.86
C PRO A 187 -3.36 -7.05 -21.19
N LEU A 188 -4.11 -6.19 -21.90
CA LEU A 188 -4.61 -4.93 -21.33
C LEU A 188 -5.69 -5.20 -20.26
N SER A 189 -6.62 -6.11 -20.56
CA SER A 189 -7.66 -6.54 -19.60
C SER A 189 -7.02 -7.12 -18.33
N LEU A 190 -6.05 -8.02 -18.50
CA LEU A 190 -5.31 -8.62 -17.39
C LEU A 190 -4.57 -7.56 -16.58
N SER A 191 -4.00 -6.53 -17.22
CA SER A 191 -3.30 -5.45 -16.52
C SER A 191 -4.25 -4.71 -15.56
N PHE A 192 -5.48 -4.41 -15.99
CA PHE A 192 -6.49 -3.82 -15.13
C PHE A 192 -6.98 -4.76 -14.02
N ILE A 193 -7.16 -6.05 -14.32
CA ILE A 193 -7.63 -7.04 -13.34
C ILE A 193 -6.59 -7.27 -12.24
N THR A 194 -5.31 -7.41 -12.59
CA THR A 194 -4.25 -7.66 -11.62
C THR A 194 -3.95 -6.43 -10.77
N ASN A 195 -4.01 -5.24 -11.38
CA ASN A 195 -3.86 -3.97 -10.68
C ASN A 195 -4.41 -2.81 -11.52
N TYR A 196 -5.60 -2.31 -11.17
CA TYR A 196 -6.27 -1.25 -11.95
C TYR A 196 -5.42 0.03 -12.09
N TYR A 197 -4.55 0.30 -11.12
CA TYR A 197 -3.76 1.52 -11.05
C TYR A 197 -2.59 1.50 -12.04
N ILE A 198 -1.82 0.41 -12.08
CA ILE A 198 -0.79 0.21 -13.12
C ILE A 198 -1.44 0.00 -14.49
N GLY A 199 -2.58 -0.69 -14.56
CA GLY A 199 -3.37 -0.84 -15.79
C GLY A 199 -3.76 0.50 -16.41
N PHE A 200 -4.14 1.49 -15.59
CA PHE A 200 -4.42 2.86 -16.04
C PHE A 200 -3.19 3.52 -16.70
N MET A 201 -2.01 3.40 -16.09
CA MET A 201 -0.76 3.92 -16.69
C MET A 201 -0.43 3.22 -18.01
N ILE A 202 -0.59 1.90 -18.08
CA ILE A 202 -0.38 1.14 -19.31
C ILE A 202 -1.35 1.57 -20.41
N ALA A 203 -2.61 1.87 -20.07
CA ALA A 203 -3.60 2.36 -21.03
C ALA A 203 -3.21 3.73 -21.62
N ILE A 204 -2.72 4.68 -20.81
CA ILE A 204 -2.19 5.95 -21.32
C ILE A 204 -1.03 5.70 -22.27
N PHE A 205 -0.06 4.87 -21.88
CA PHE A 205 1.08 4.57 -22.75
C PHE A 205 0.69 3.81 -24.01
N ALA A 206 -0.33 2.95 -23.97
CA ALA A 206 -0.85 2.27 -25.15
C ALA A 206 -1.35 3.28 -26.21
N VAL A 207 -2.01 4.37 -25.79
CA VAL A 207 -2.42 5.46 -26.68
C VAL A 207 -1.20 6.18 -27.28
N LEU A 208 -0.22 6.53 -26.44
CA LEU A 208 1.02 7.19 -26.89
C LEU A 208 1.81 6.31 -27.87
N TYR A 209 1.94 5.01 -27.57
CA TYR A 209 2.63 4.05 -28.41
C TYR A 209 1.89 3.82 -29.74
N PHE A 210 0.56 3.71 -29.72
CA PHE A 210 -0.25 3.64 -30.94
C PHE A 210 -0.02 4.87 -31.83
N GLY A 211 -0.04 6.07 -31.23
CA GLY A 211 0.26 7.32 -31.92
C GLY A 211 1.66 7.34 -32.53
N TRP A 212 2.67 6.86 -31.79
CA TRP A 212 4.03 6.72 -32.30
C TRP A 212 4.10 5.74 -33.49
N ARG A 213 3.54 4.53 -33.37
CA ARG A 213 3.52 3.53 -34.46
C ARG A 213 2.83 4.04 -35.72
N TRP A 214 1.78 4.84 -35.54
CA TRP A 214 1.14 5.53 -36.64
C TRP A 214 2.06 6.59 -37.27
N ALA A 215 2.71 7.43 -36.46
CA ALA A 215 3.48 8.56 -36.95
C ALA A 215 4.80 8.17 -37.66
N ILE A 216 5.38 7.00 -37.37
CA ILE A 216 6.67 6.57 -37.94
C ILE A 216 6.59 5.94 -39.34
N HIS A 217 5.43 5.44 -39.75
CA HIS A 217 5.24 4.79 -41.05
C HIS A 217 3.99 5.33 -41.73
N HIS A 218 3.93 5.30 -43.06
CA HIS A 218 2.67 5.56 -43.75
C HIS A 218 1.72 4.38 -43.50
N GLN A 219 0.52 4.65 -42.96
CA GLN A 219 -0.42 3.62 -42.55
C GLN A 219 -1.63 3.59 -43.48
N THR A 220 -1.76 2.52 -44.27
CA THR A 220 -3.00 2.21 -44.97
C THR A 220 -4.10 1.81 -43.97
N HIS A 221 -5.36 2.12 -44.31
CA HIS A 221 -6.56 1.83 -43.51
C HIS A 221 -6.51 2.36 -42.06
N LEU A 222 -6.01 3.59 -41.87
CA LEU A 222 -5.84 4.21 -40.55
C LEU A 222 -7.13 4.23 -39.72
N LEU A 223 -8.27 4.65 -40.30
CA LEU A 223 -9.55 4.71 -39.60
C LEU A 223 -9.98 3.34 -39.05
N ARG A 224 -9.74 2.27 -39.82
CA ARG A 224 -10.00 0.89 -39.37
C ARG A 224 -9.10 0.52 -38.18
N LYS A 225 -7.81 0.85 -38.24
CA LYS A 225 -6.88 0.59 -37.13
C LYS A 225 -7.26 1.36 -35.86
N ILE A 226 -7.70 2.63 -35.99
CA ILE A 226 -8.22 3.43 -34.88
C ILE A 226 -9.46 2.78 -34.29
N GLY A 227 -10.43 2.37 -35.13
CA GLY A 227 -11.63 1.68 -34.67
C GLY A 227 -11.34 0.36 -33.95
N LEU A 228 -10.41 -0.44 -34.47
CA LEU A 228 -9.95 -1.67 -33.83
C LEU A 228 -9.26 -1.43 -32.49
N PHE A 229 -8.41 -0.39 -32.41
CA PHE A 229 -7.74 -0.03 -31.16
C PHE A 229 -8.75 0.46 -30.12
N ALA A 230 -9.62 1.42 -30.47
CA ALA A 230 -10.64 1.94 -29.57
C ALA A 230 -11.64 0.86 -29.13
N GLY A 231 -12.13 0.05 -30.07
CA GLY A 231 -13.01 -1.09 -29.77
C GLY A 231 -12.32 -2.14 -28.89
N GLY A 232 -11.04 -2.43 -29.14
CA GLY A 232 -10.24 -3.30 -28.29
C GLY A 232 -10.01 -2.75 -26.88
N SER A 233 -9.77 -1.44 -26.73
CA SER A 233 -9.64 -0.79 -25.42
C SER A 233 -10.96 -0.83 -24.64
N LEU A 234 -12.10 -0.57 -25.32
CA LEU A 234 -13.43 -0.68 -24.73
C LEU A 234 -13.73 -2.12 -24.29
N LEU A 235 -13.47 -3.10 -25.15
CA LEU A 235 -13.61 -4.52 -24.82
C LEU A 235 -12.73 -4.91 -23.62
N SER A 236 -11.52 -4.35 -23.53
CA SER A 236 -10.65 -4.58 -22.37
C SER A 236 -11.23 -4.02 -21.08
N GLY A 237 -11.81 -2.82 -21.13
CA GLY A 237 -12.54 -2.23 -20.01
C GLY A 237 -13.76 -3.05 -19.60
N MET A 238 -14.50 -3.62 -20.56
CA MET A 238 -15.64 -4.52 -20.30
C MET A 238 -15.18 -5.82 -19.62
N LEU A 239 -14.14 -6.47 -20.12
CA LEU A 239 -13.56 -7.68 -19.52
C LEU A 239 -13.07 -7.43 -18.08
N ALA A 240 -12.54 -6.23 -17.81
CA ALA A 240 -12.12 -5.83 -16.47
C ALA A 240 -13.23 -5.17 -15.63
N ALA A 241 -14.47 -5.04 -16.14
CA ALA A 241 -15.53 -4.27 -15.50
C ALA A 241 -15.92 -4.79 -14.10
N VAL A 242 -15.85 -6.11 -13.89
CA VAL A 242 -16.05 -6.75 -12.59
C VAL A 242 -15.11 -6.15 -11.53
N VAL A 243 -13.88 -5.80 -11.90
CA VAL A 243 -12.89 -5.13 -11.03
C VAL A 243 -13.08 -3.62 -11.03
N LEU A 244 -13.19 -3.00 -12.20
CA LEU A 244 -13.13 -1.54 -12.34
C LEU A 244 -14.34 -0.83 -11.71
N ILE A 245 -15.55 -1.35 -11.90
CA ILE A 245 -16.77 -0.68 -11.45
C ILE A 245 -16.89 -0.66 -9.93
N PRO A 246 -16.76 -1.78 -9.21
CA PRO A 246 -16.89 -1.76 -7.76
C PRO A 246 -15.75 -0.99 -7.10
N THR A 247 -14.54 -1.04 -7.67
CA THR A 247 -13.40 -0.26 -7.18
C THR A 247 -13.63 1.23 -7.36
N TYR A 248 -14.24 1.68 -8.46
CA TYR A 248 -14.63 3.09 -8.61
C TYR A 248 -15.56 3.54 -7.47
N PHE A 249 -16.59 2.76 -7.13
CA PHE A 249 -17.48 3.09 -6.02
C PHE A 249 -16.79 3.07 -4.66
N ALA A 250 -15.89 2.11 -4.42
CA ALA A 250 -15.13 2.03 -3.18
C ALA A 250 -14.17 3.23 -3.00
N LEU A 251 -13.48 3.64 -4.07
CA LEU A 251 -12.58 4.79 -4.06
C LEU A 251 -13.35 6.12 -4.00
N ALA A 252 -14.50 6.24 -4.66
CA ALA A 252 -15.33 7.43 -4.55
C ALA A 252 -15.74 7.70 -3.10
N ALA A 253 -16.02 6.65 -2.32
CA ALA A 253 -16.36 6.76 -0.90
C ALA A 253 -15.18 7.23 -0.03
N SER A 254 -13.94 6.85 -0.36
CA SER A 254 -12.74 7.32 0.37
C SER A 254 -12.25 8.71 -0.05
N ARG A 255 -12.71 9.22 -1.20
CA ARG A 255 -12.28 10.50 -1.80
C ARG A 255 -13.03 11.76 -1.32
N LEU A 256 -14.05 11.61 -0.47
CA LEU A 256 -14.92 12.71 -0.03
C LEU A 256 -14.27 13.74 0.93
N SER A 257 -12.96 13.64 1.22
CA SER A 257 -12.33 14.43 2.30
C SER A 257 -10.96 15.03 1.98
N SER A 258 -10.58 15.26 0.72
CA SER A 258 -9.24 15.82 0.43
C SER A 258 -9.26 16.87 -0.69
N ALA A 259 -8.61 18.02 -0.40
CA ALA A 259 -8.41 19.18 -1.28
C ALA A 259 -8.06 18.78 -2.73
N GLY A 260 -8.43 19.65 -3.68
CA GLY A 260 -8.17 19.45 -5.11
C GLY A 260 -6.69 19.27 -5.43
N ALA A 261 -6.38 18.64 -6.57
CA ALA A 261 -5.00 18.47 -7.00
C ALA A 261 -4.42 19.78 -7.56
N ASP A 262 -3.19 20.08 -7.17
CA ASP A 262 -2.44 21.25 -7.63
C ASP A 262 -1.86 21.00 -9.03
N PHE A 263 -2.47 21.58 -10.07
CA PHE A 263 -2.00 21.51 -11.46
C PHE A 263 -1.04 22.66 -11.84
N SER A 264 -0.36 23.29 -10.87
CA SER A 264 0.67 24.28 -11.18
C SER A 264 1.80 23.69 -12.04
N VAL A 265 2.19 24.43 -13.08
CA VAL A 265 3.32 24.08 -13.96
C VAL A 265 4.62 24.39 -13.22
N LYS A 266 5.14 23.40 -12.49
CA LYS A 266 6.42 23.49 -11.79
C LYS A 266 7.27 22.26 -12.03
N ALA A 267 8.58 22.49 -12.12
CA ALA A 267 9.59 21.44 -12.08
C ALA A 267 9.63 20.82 -10.68
N LEU A 268 9.59 19.48 -10.61
CA LEU A 268 9.63 18.75 -9.34
C LEU A 268 11.06 18.56 -8.80
N TYR A 269 12.07 18.68 -9.67
CA TYR A 269 13.49 18.57 -9.34
C TYR A 269 14.35 19.23 -10.44
N SER A 270 15.66 19.36 -10.18
CA SER A 270 16.61 19.87 -11.19
C SER A 270 16.90 18.80 -12.24
N LEU A 271 16.79 19.14 -13.53
CA LEU A 271 17.12 18.19 -14.60
C LEU A 271 18.57 17.68 -14.56
N LEU A 272 19.48 18.42 -13.92
CA LEU A 272 20.86 17.98 -13.69
C LEU A 272 20.97 16.77 -12.76
N ASP A 273 19.91 16.46 -12.00
CA ASP A 273 19.86 15.30 -11.11
C ASP A 273 19.44 14.02 -11.85
N LEU A 274 18.75 14.15 -12.98
CA LEU A 274 18.22 13.01 -13.74
C LEU A 274 19.30 12.03 -14.25
N PRO A 275 20.47 12.49 -14.74
CA PRO A 275 21.53 11.58 -15.20
C PRO A 275 22.01 10.61 -14.12
N SER A 276 21.95 11.01 -12.85
CA SER A 276 22.32 10.16 -11.72
C SER A 276 21.49 8.87 -11.63
N LYS A 277 20.25 8.89 -12.15
CA LYS A 277 19.33 7.74 -12.15
C LYS A 277 19.59 6.72 -13.25
N PHE A 278 20.56 6.98 -14.12
CA PHE A 278 21.13 6.02 -15.05
C PHE A 278 22.43 5.39 -14.54
N ILE A 279 22.87 5.72 -13.32
CA ILE A 279 24.02 5.08 -12.65
C ILE A 279 23.54 3.83 -11.86
N PRO A 280 24.26 2.70 -11.91
CA PRO A 280 23.86 1.48 -11.19
C PRO A 280 23.82 1.72 -9.69
N GLY A 281 22.75 1.27 -9.03
CA GLY A 281 22.63 1.40 -7.58
C GLY A 281 22.24 2.77 -7.06
N SER A 282 21.75 3.67 -7.92
CA SER A 282 21.36 5.05 -7.59
C SER A 282 20.05 5.13 -6.79
N PHE A 283 19.95 4.37 -5.70
CA PHE A 283 18.77 4.25 -4.87
C PHE A 283 19.13 4.01 -3.39
N ASN A 284 18.38 4.61 -2.48
CA ASN A 284 18.48 4.36 -1.03
C ASN A 284 17.10 4.53 -0.35
N PHE A 285 17.04 4.32 0.96
CA PHE A 285 15.78 4.40 1.72
C PHE A 285 15.08 5.77 1.63
N ASP A 286 15.81 6.87 1.62
CA ASP A 286 15.23 8.23 1.56
C ASP A 286 14.51 8.51 0.24
N GLN A 287 14.85 7.76 -0.82
CA GLN A 287 14.22 7.89 -2.13
C GLN A 287 12.80 7.29 -2.18
N LEU A 288 12.34 6.60 -1.14
CA LEU A 288 10.97 6.05 -1.10
C LEU A 288 9.91 7.17 -1.01
N SER A 289 10.17 8.23 -0.24
CA SER A 289 9.21 9.32 0.01
C SER A 289 9.36 10.47 -0.98
N ASN A 290 10.59 10.96 -1.18
CA ASN A 290 10.91 12.15 -1.98
C ASN A 290 11.94 11.88 -3.08
N GLY A 291 12.05 10.63 -3.53
CA GLY A 291 13.06 10.23 -4.50
C GLY A 291 12.74 10.59 -5.94
N LEU A 292 13.78 10.63 -6.76
CA LEU A 292 13.71 10.83 -8.21
C LEU A 292 13.26 9.54 -8.94
N PRO A 293 12.81 9.65 -10.21
CA PRO A 293 12.41 8.48 -11.00
C PRO A 293 13.54 7.45 -11.12
N ASN A 294 13.26 6.19 -10.80
CA ASN A 294 14.24 5.10 -10.97
C ASN A 294 14.25 4.69 -12.45
N LEU A 295 15.37 4.93 -13.15
CA LEU A 295 15.48 4.82 -14.61
C LEU A 295 16.60 3.89 -15.11
N TYR A 296 17.39 3.33 -14.21
CA TYR A 296 18.51 2.48 -14.60
C TYR A 296 18.03 1.28 -15.44
N MET A 297 18.70 1.03 -16.56
CA MET A 297 18.29 0.05 -17.58
C MET A 297 19.47 -0.74 -18.17
N GLY A 298 20.65 -0.66 -17.55
CA GLY A 298 21.90 -1.24 -18.07
C GLY A 298 22.59 -0.37 -19.11
N MET A 299 23.92 -0.27 -19.01
CA MET A 299 24.74 0.66 -19.81
C MET A 299 24.76 0.30 -21.29
N ILE A 300 24.81 -0.99 -21.60
CA ILE A 300 24.77 -1.45 -23.00
C ILE A 300 23.43 -1.16 -23.68
N ALA A 301 22.32 -1.26 -22.95
CA ALA A 301 21.01 -0.93 -23.47
C ALA A 301 20.86 0.59 -23.68
N LEU A 302 21.40 1.40 -22.75
CA LEU A 302 21.42 2.85 -22.87
C LEU A 302 22.23 3.32 -24.08
N LEU A 303 23.44 2.76 -24.28
CA LEU A 303 24.23 3.03 -25.50
C LEU A 303 23.50 2.58 -26.76
N GLY A 304 22.78 1.45 -26.70
CA GLY A 304 21.88 1.04 -27.76
C GLY A 304 20.84 2.11 -28.11
N ALA A 305 20.23 2.73 -27.10
CA ALA A 305 19.21 3.76 -27.29
C ALA A 305 19.80 5.04 -27.88
N VAL A 306 21.06 5.37 -27.57
CA VAL A 306 21.78 6.46 -28.24
C VAL A 306 22.11 6.09 -29.69
N CYS A 307 22.56 4.86 -29.95
CA CYS A 307 22.86 4.36 -31.29
C CYS A 307 21.65 4.43 -32.23
N TYR A 308 20.42 4.28 -31.71
CA TYR A 308 19.19 4.43 -32.47
C TYR A 308 19.12 5.78 -33.22
N PHE A 309 19.48 6.89 -32.58
CA PHE A 309 19.44 8.21 -33.20
C PHE A 309 20.58 8.45 -34.20
N LEU A 310 21.65 7.67 -34.11
CA LEU A 310 22.85 7.78 -34.95
C LEU A 310 22.82 6.85 -36.16
N ALA A 311 21.97 5.82 -36.13
CA ALA A 311 21.84 4.82 -37.18
C ALA A 311 21.28 5.47 -38.47
N ALA A 312 22.12 5.59 -39.50
CA ALA A 312 21.72 6.18 -40.78
C ALA A 312 20.66 5.36 -41.52
N SER A 313 20.56 4.06 -41.20
CA SER A 313 19.52 3.18 -41.75
C SER A 313 18.12 3.44 -41.19
N ILE A 314 17.99 4.23 -40.13
CA ILE A 314 16.71 4.61 -39.54
C ILE A 314 16.28 5.98 -40.10
N PRO A 315 15.08 6.08 -40.72
CA PRO A 315 14.61 7.32 -41.32
C PRO A 315 14.59 8.50 -40.34
N VAL A 316 14.91 9.71 -40.83
CA VAL A 316 14.93 10.94 -40.00
C VAL A 316 13.57 11.19 -39.35
N ARG A 317 12.48 11.04 -40.10
CA ARG A 317 11.10 11.16 -39.58
C ARG A 317 10.89 10.27 -38.37
N GLU A 318 11.29 9.00 -38.47
CA GLU A 318 11.15 8.05 -37.37
C GLU A 318 11.94 8.50 -36.14
N ARG A 319 13.17 8.97 -36.33
CA ARG A 319 14.02 9.49 -35.25
C ARG A 319 13.42 10.74 -34.60
N LEU A 320 12.89 11.69 -35.37
CA LEU A 320 12.27 12.91 -34.85
C LEU A 320 11.01 12.60 -34.04
N VAL A 321 10.12 11.75 -34.57
CA VAL A 321 8.90 11.33 -33.87
C VAL A 321 9.24 10.57 -32.58
N SER A 322 10.26 9.70 -32.61
CA SER A 322 10.74 8.99 -31.43
C SER A 322 11.38 9.94 -30.41
N GLY A 323 12.12 10.95 -30.86
CA GLY A 323 12.68 12.01 -30.01
C GLY A 323 11.59 12.83 -29.33
N GLY A 324 10.51 13.17 -30.05
CA GLY A 324 9.34 13.85 -29.50
C GLY A 324 8.63 13.05 -28.40
N LEU A 325 8.43 11.73 -28.61
CA LEU A 325 7.86 10.87 -27.56
C LEU A 325 8.81 10.72 -26.36
N THR A 326 10.12 10.57 -26.58
CA THR A 326 11.12 10.57 -25.49
C THR A 326 11.06 11.86 -24.68
N LEU A 327 10.99 13.02 -25.35
CA LEU A 327 10.87 14.32 -24.69
C LEU A 327 9.58 14.40 -23.87
N LEU A 328 8.43 14.01 -24.44
CA LEU A 328 7.15 13.98 -23.71
C LEU A 328 7.25 13.11 -22.44
N LEU A 329 7.86 11.93 -22.54
CA LEU A 329 8.04 11.04 -21.39
C LEU A 329 8.98 11.62 -20.33
N ILE A 330 10.07 12.30 -20.72
CA ILE A 330 10.96 13.02 -19.80
C ILE A 330 10.22 14.19 -19.13
N LEU A 331 9.47 14.99 -19.89
CA LEU A 331 8.63 16.06 -19.31
C LEU A 331 7.62 15.47 -18.32
N SER A 332 7.11 14.27 -18.59
CA SER A 332 6.11 13.62 -17.75
C SER A 332 6.62 13.05 -16.43
N ILE A 333 7.93 12.97 -16.25
CA ILE A 333 8.57 12.69 -14.96
C ILE A 333 9.15 13.96 -14.33
N TRP A 334 9.08 15.12 -14.98
CA TRP A 334 9.69 16.36 -14.50
C TRP A 334 8.66 17.42 -14.09
N LEU A 335 7.63 17.62 -14.90
CA LEU A 335 6.59 18.64 -14.69
C LEU A 335 5.42 18.08 -13.89
N ASN A 336 5.06 18.79 -12.82
CA ASN A 336 4.00 18.39 -11.89
C ASN A 336 2.65 18.02 -12.56
N PRO A 337 2.08 18.80 -13.50
CA PRO A 337 0.79 18.47 -14.11
C PRO A 337 0.80 17.14 -14.86
N LEU A 338 1.90 16.87 -15.57
CA LEU A 338 2.05 15.63 -16.33
C LEU A 338 2.22 14.43 -15.40
N VAL A 339 2.98 14.57 -14.31
CA VAL A 339 3.08 13.53 -13.27
C VAL A 339 1.70 13.22 -12.70
N LEU A 340 0.90 14.23 -12.38
CA LEU A 340 -0.45 14.03 -11.83
C LEU A 340 -1.37 13.25 -12.77
N ILE A 341 -1.29 13.45 -14.09
CA ILE A 341 -2.08 12.69 -15.07
C ILE A 341 -1.81 11.20 -14.94
N TRP A 342 -0.55 10.78 -14.85
CA TRP A 342 -0.18 9.38 -14.66
C TRP A 342 -0.70 8.79 -13.34
N GLN A 343 -0.84 9.62 -12.30
CA GLN A 343 -1.30 9.22 -10.99
C GLN A 343 -2.83 9.30 -10.80
N GLY A 344 -3.58 9.48 -11.90
CA GLY A 344 -5.05 9.59 -11.82
C GLY A 344 -5.52 10.92 -11.24
N PHE A 345 -4.81 11.99 -11.60
CA PHE A 345 -5.09 13.39 -11.27
C PHE A 345 -4.91 13.74 -9.78
N ARG A 346 -4.13 12.95 -9.02
CA ARG A 346 -3.74 13.26 -7.63
C ARG A 346 -2.34 12.73 -7.32
N ALA A 347 -1.55 13.49 -6.57
CA ALA A 347 -0.24 13.02 -6.14
C ALA A 347 -0.40 11.94 -5.07
N PRO A 348 0.27 10.78 -5.20
CA PRO A 348 0.28 9.77 -4.16
C PRO A 348 1.14 10.24 -2.97
N VAL A 349 0.84 9.67 -1.80
CA VAL A 349 1.77 9.68 -0.67
C VAL A 349 2.85 8.64 -0.98
N TRP A 350 4.09 9.11 -1.13
CA TRP A 350 5.28 8.31 -1.46
C TRP A 350 5.26 7.64 -2.85
N TYR A 351 6.44 7.28 -3.33
CA TYR A 351 6.65 6.66 -4.65
C TYR A 351 6.01 7.49 -5.77
N LEU A 352 6.44 8.74 -5.96
CA LEU A 352 5.78 9.66 -6.91
C LEU A 352 5.91 9.24 -8.39
N TYR A 353 7.00 8.59 -8.78
CA TYR A 353 7.32 8.29 -10.19
C TYR A 353 6.99 6.86 -10.58
N ARG A 354 5.78 6.39 -10.26
CA ARG A 354 5.34 5.00 -10.48
C ARG A 354 5.29 4.59 -11.94
N HIS A 355 5.20 5.54 -12.87
CA HIS A 355 5.22 5.30 -14.31
C HIS A 355 6.64 5.24 -14.91
N SER A 356 7.71 5.31 -14.11
CA SER A 356 9.08 5.30 -14.66
C SER A 356 9.44 4.00 -15.40
N PHE A 357 8.76 2.88 -15.12
CA PHE A 357 8.91 1.63 -15.90
C PHE A 357 8.51 1.80 -17.37
N ILE A 358 7.58 2.71 -17.69
CA ILE A 358 7.18 3.04 -19.06
C ILE A 358 8.31 3.77 -19.77
N VAL A 359 8.97 4.72 -19.08
CA VAL A 359 10.14 5.43 -19.61
C VAL A 359 11.28 4.44 -19.90
N ILE A 360 11.56 3.53 -18.95
CA ILE A 360 12.55 2.46 -19.14
C ILE A 360 12.19 1.58 -20.34
N PHE A 361 10.95 1.10 -20.42
CA PHE A 361 10.51 0.23 -21.50
C PHE A 361 10.63 0.91 -22.87
N TRP A 362 10.23 2.19 -22.96
CA TRP A 362 10.37 3.01 -24.15
C TRP A 362 11.83 3.16 -24.59
N LEU A 363 12.72 3.53 -23.66
CA LEU A 363 14.16 3.65 -23.96
C LEU A 363 14.77 2.30 -24.36
N LEU A 364 14.31 1.20 -23.76
CA LEU A 364 14.70 -0.14 -24.16
C LEU A 364 14.24 -0.48 -25.58
N ILE A 365 13.05 -0.04 -26.02
CA ILE A 365 12.61 -0.24 -27.41
C ILE A 365 13.56 0.47 -28.38
N LEU A 366 13.94 1.71 -28.07
CA LEU A 366 14.97 2.42 -28.83
C LEU A 366 16.30 1.68 -28.79
N GLY A 367 16.69 1.16 -27.62
CA GLY A 367 17.88 0.33 -27.43
C GLY A 367 17.91 -0.90 -28.32
N LEU A 368 16.83 -1.68 -28.34
CA LEU A 368 16.68 -2.87 -29.16
C LEU A 368 16.87 -2.54 -30.65
N ARG A 369 16.20 -1.48 -31.13
CA ARG A 369 16.28 -1.05 -32.53
C ARG A 369 17.66 -0.47 -32.87
N GLY A 370 18.24 0.33 -31.98
CA GLY A 370 19.58 0.89 -32.17
C GLY A 370 20.66 -0.20 -32.24
N LEU A 371 20.58 -1.22 -31.40
CA LEU A 371 21.49 -2.38 -31.46
C LEU A 371 21.27 -3.24 -32.72
N ALA A 372 20.02 -3.40 -33.16
CA ALA A 372 19.72 -4.10 -34.41
C ALA A 372 20.29 -3.38 -35.64
N HIS A 373 20.32 -2.05 -35.61
CA HIS A 373 20.83 -1.19 -36.68
C HIS A 373 22.28 -0.70 -36.44
N LEU A 374 22.98 -1.25 -35.44
CA LEU A 374 24.36 -0.91 -35.10
C LEU A 374 25.33 -0.96 -36.30
N PRO A 375 25.22 -1.90 -37.27
CA PRO A 375 26.09 -1.91 -38.44
C PRO A 375 26.06 -0.62 -39.27
N SER A 376 24.97 0.15 -39.19
CA SER A 376 24.81 1.44 -39.90
C SER A 376 25.39 2.65 -39.15
N VAL A 377 25.86 2.47 -37.92
CA VAL A 377 26.54 3.51 -37.14
C VAL A 377 28.03 3.43 -37.43
N SER A 378 28.69 4.55 -37.76
CA SER A 378 30.14 4.55 -37.99
C SER A 378 30.91 4.40 -36.66
N ARG A 379 32.10 3.79 -36.71
CA ARG A 379 32.93 3.59 -35.51
C ARG A 379 33.29 4.91 -34.81
N PHE A 380 33.57 5.94 -35.59
CA PHE A 380 33.84 7.29 -35.07
C PHE A 380 32.63 7.86 -34.33
N ARG A 381 31.42 7.81 -34.94
CA ARG A 381 30.20 8.29 -34.29
C ARG A 381 29.86 7.49 -33.03
N LEU A 382 30.09 6.18 -33.05
CA LEU A 382 29.89 5.33 -31.88
C LEU A 382 30.84 5.73 -30.73
N GLY A 383 32.14 5.91 -31.00
CA GLY A 383 33.11 6.35 -30.00
C GLY A 383 32.77 7.73 -29.41
N MET A 384 32.46 8.71 -30.28
CA MET A 384 32.03 10.05 -29.85
C MET A 384 30.74 10.00 -29.03
N ALA A 385 29.78 9.17 -29.42
CA ALA A 385 28.54 9.01 -28.69
C ALA A 385 28.73 8.35 -27.32
N SER A 386 29.65 7.38 -27.21
CA SER A 386 30.01 6.78 -25.93
C SER A 386 30.67 7.80 -24.99
N ILE A 387 31.58 8.63 -25.49
CA ILE A 387 32.21 9.71 -24.72
C ILE A 387 31.18 10.76 -24.31
N ALA A 388 30.31 11.19 -25.23
CA ALA A 388 29.23 12.14 -24.94
C ALA A 388 28.26 11.59 -23.89
N THR A 389 27.88 10.31 -24.00
CA THR A 389 27.05 9.63 -23.00
C THR A 389 27.75 9.61 -21.63
N ALA A 390 29.04 9.28 -21.59
CA ALA A 390 29.82 9.33 -20.36
C ALA A 390 29.84 10.75 -19.76
N GLY A 391 30.09 11.78 -20.56
CA GLY A 391 30.07 13.18 -20.12
C GLY A 391 28.70 13.60 -19.56
N CYS A 392 27.62 13.31 -20.30
CA CYS A 392 26.24 13.64 -19.89
C CYS A 392 25.79 12.91 -18.63
N LEU A 393 26.28 11.70 -18.37
CA LEU A 393 25.96 10.95 -17.15
C LEU A 393 26.84 11.35 -15.97
N MET A 394 28.16 11.37 -16.18
CA MET A 394 29.12 11.48 -15.09
C MET A 394 29.27 12.92 -14.61
N ILE A 395 29.39 13.91 -15.52
CA ILE A 395 29.68 15.30 -15.12
C ILE A 395 28.57 15.88 -14.23
N PRO A 396 27.28 15.85 -14.63
CA PRO A 396 26.22 16.39 -13.76
C PRO A 396 26.10 15.61 -12.44
N THR A 397 26.26 14.29 -12.50
CA THR A 397 26.18 13.45 -11.29
C THR A 397 27.31 13.76 -10.31
N ILE A 398 28.54 13.96 -10.78
CA ILE A 398 29.69 14.35 -9.94
C ILE A 398 29.43 15.72 -9.30
N LEU A 399 29.00 16.71 -10.09
CA LEU A 399 28.70 18.06 -9.61
C LEU A 399 27.59 18.09 -8.55
N ARG A 400 26.66 17.13 -8.60
CA ARG A 400 25.50 17.05 -7.70
C ARG A 400 25.64 16.01 -6.59
N MET A 401 26.70 15.19 -6.60
CA MET A 401 26.88 14.08 -5.66
C MET A 401 26.88 14.51 -4.20
N ALA A 402 27.48 15.66 -3.87
CA ALA A 402 27.49 16.20 -2.51
C ALA A 402 26.07 16.50 -1.97
N THR A 403 25.11 16.76 -2.86
CA THR A 403 23.71 17.04 -2.49
C THR A 403 22.85 15.77 -2.41
N HIS A 404 23.36 14.61 -2.84
CA HIS A 404 22.56 13.41 -3.09
C HIS A 404 23.22 12.14 -2.53
N LYS A 405 22.75 11.69 -1.36
CA LYS A 405 23.30 10.51 -0.65
C LYS A 405 23.01 9.16 -1.31
N TYR A 406 22.15 9.11 -2.33
CA TYR A 406 21.77 7.86 -3.02
C TYR A 406 22.72 7.46 -4.15
N VAL A 407 23.72 8.28 -4.49
CA VAL A 407 24.81 7.94 -5.42
C VAL A 407 26.15 8.17 -4.73
N THR A 408 27.03 7.19 -4.79
CA THR A 408 28.39 7.26 -4.21
C THR A 408 29.46 7.22 -5.30
N ALA A 409 30.70 7.55 -4.93
CA ALA A 409 31.86 7.41 -5.81
C ALA A 409 32.00 5.97 -6.35
N LEU A 410 31.69 4.95 -5.54
CA LEU A 410 31.70 3.56 -5.97
C LEU A 410 30.65 3.31 -7.07
N ASN A 411 29.44 3.85 -6.93
CA ASN A 411 28.39 3.72 -7.95
C ASN A 411 28.84 4.35 -9.28
N LEU A 412 29.45 5.53 -9.22
CA LEU A 412 29.98 6.23 -10.39
C LEU A 412 31.10 5.46 -11.07
N THR A 413 32.08 4.95 -10.31
CA THR A 413 33.18 4.15 -10.86
C THR A 413 32.65 2.89 -11.54
N LEU A 414 31.74 2.16 -10.89
CA LEU A 414 31.11 0.97 -11.48
C LEU A 414 30.33 1.32 -12.74
N GLY A 415 29.53 2.39 -12.70
CA GLY A 415 28.81 2.88 -13.88
C GLY A 415 29.75 3.25 -15.04
N GLY A 416 30.87 3.91 -14.76
CA GLY A 416 31.89 4.25 -15.76
C GLY A 416 32.57 3.03 -16.35
N VAL A 417 32.93 2.05 -15.52
CA VAL A 417 33.52 0.78 -15.97
C VAL A 417 32.53 0.01 -16.85
N PHE A 418 31.28 -0.15 -16.43
CA PHE A 418 30.27 -0.86 -17.24
C PHE A 418 29.98 -0.13 -18.56
N LEU A 419 29.94 1.20 -18.54
CA LEU A 419 29.78 2.00 -19.76
C LEU A 419 30.97 1.84 -20.72
N LEU A 420 32.19 1.86 -20.19
CA LEU A 420 33.41 1.65 -20.97
C LEU A 420 33.43 0.25 -21.59
N VAL A 421 33.16 -0.79 -20.80
CA VAL A 421 33.10 -2.18 -21.29
C VAL A 421 31.99 -2.33 -22.34
N ALA A 422 30.81 -1.74 -22.11
CA ALA A 422 29.73 -1.72 -23.10
C ALA A 422 30.17 -1.06 -24.41
N ALA A 423 30.82 0.11 -24.33
CA ALA A 423 31.32 0.82 -25.49
C ALA A 423 32.36 0.00 -26.27
N LEU A 424 33.32 -0.62 -25.57
CA LEU A 424 34.35 -1.47 -26.19
C LEU A 424 33.75 -2.71 -26.86
N LEU A 425 32.76 -3.36 -26.24
CA LEU A 425 32.05 -4.50 -26.83
C LEU A 425 31.28 -4.08 -28.10
N LEU A 426 30.52 -2.98 -28.05
CA LEU A 426 29.79 -2.48 -29.22
C LEU A 426 30.73 -2.02 -30.34
N TYR A 427 31.83 -1.35 -29.99
CA TYR A 427 32.87 -0.95 -30.95
C TYR A 427 33.50 -2.18 -31.62
N SER A 428 33.79 -3.23 -30.85
CA SER A 428 34.35 -4.49 -31.35
C SER A 428 33.38 -5.27 -32.23
N ILE A 429 32.08 -5.31 -31.87
CA ILE A 429 31.02 -5.92 -32.70
C ILE A 429 30.89 -5.18 -34.02
N ARG A 430 30.83 -3.85 -33.96
CA ARG A 430 30.77 -3.02 -35.17
C ARG A 430 32.02 -3.17 -36.02
N GLY A 431 33.17 -3.34 -35.38
CA GLY A 431 34.45 -3.48 -36.03
C GLY A 431 34.81 -4.88 -36.51
N ARG A 432 34.06 -5.90 -36.08
CA ARG A 432 34.41 -7.31 -36.26
C ARG A 432 35.83 -7.63 -35.77
N LEU A 433 36.24 -6.99 -34.67
CA LEU A 433 37.61 -7.11 -34.13
C LEU A 433 37.88 -8.46 -33.47
N LEU A 434 36.83 -9.11 -32.95
CA LEU A 434 36.90 -10.42 -32.30
C LEU A 434 35.79 -11.34 -32.84
N PRO A 435 35.95 -12.67 -32.73
CA PRO A 435 34.91 -13.61 -33.10
C PRO A 435 33.62 -13.35 -32.33
N GLN A 436 32.48 -13.37 -33.03
CA GLN A 436 31.17 -12.98 -32.49
C GLN A 436 30.78 -13.75 -31.22
N LYS A 437 31.17 -15.03 -31.11
CA LYS A 437 30.90 -15.84 -29.91
C LYS A 437 31.49 -15.24 -28.64
N TRP A 438 32.72 -14.73 -28.69
CA TRP A 438 33.40 -14.11 -27.54
C TRP A 438 32.75 -12.79 -27.16
N LEU A 439 32.37 -11.98 -28.15
CA LEU A 439 31.69 -10.70 -27.92
C LEU A 439 30.32 -10.89 -27.30
N VAL A 440 29.55 -11.88 -27.76
CA VAL A 440 28.24 -12.22 -27.18
C VAL A 440 28.40 -12.75 -25.76
N SER A 441 29.38 -13.63 -25.48
CA SER A 441 29.69 -14.07 -24.12
C SER A 441 30.07 -12.89 -23.21
N GLY A 442 30.89 -11.96 -23.71
CA GLY A 442 31.25 -10.73 -22.99
C GLY A 442 30.03 -9.85 -22.67
N ILE A 443 29.07 -9.76 -23.59
CA ILE A 443 27.79 -9.06 -23.34
C ILE A 443 26.98 -9.75 -22.25
N VAL A 444 26.88 -11.08 -22.28
CA VAL A 444 26.12 -11.82 -21.25
C VAL A 444 26.77 -11.64 -19.88
N ILE A 445 28.11 -11.72 -19.79
CA ILE A 445 28.86 -11.44 -18.56
C ILE A 445 28.63 -10.00 -18.09
N LEU A 446 28.72 -9.02 -19.00
CA LEU A 446 28.43 -7.62 -18.69
C LEU A 446 27.01 -7.45 -18.16
N LEU A 447 25.99 -8.06 -18.79
CA LEU A 447 24.61 -7.96 -18.33
C LEU A 447 24.43 -8.54 -16.92
N VAL A 448 25.05 -9.68 -16.62
CA VAL A 448 25.03 -10.29 -15.28
C VAL A 448 25.65 -9.36 -14.26
N LEU A 449 26.83 -8.80 -14.56
CA LEU A 449 27.55 -7.92 -13.65
C LEU A 449 26.87 -6.55 -13.49
N ASP A 450 26.48 -5.89 -14.59
CA ASP A 450 25.87 -4.56 -14.61
C ASP A 450 24.51 -4.57 -13.91
N MET A 451 23.60 -5.45 -14.35
CA MET A 451 22.26 -5.55 -13.78
C MET A 451 22.26 -6.17 -12.37
N GLY A 452 23.13 -7.16 -12.12
CA GLY A 452 23.31 -7.75 -10.79
C GLY A 452 23.88 -6.77 -9.78
N THR A 453 24.85 -5.95 -10.20
CA THR A 453 25.42 -4.88 -9.35
C THR A 453 24.38 -3.82 -9.04
N ASN A 454 23.59 -3.38 -10.03
CA ASN A 454 22.48 -2.47 -9.78
C ASN A 454 21.50 -3.04 -8.74
N ALA A 455 21.06 -4.28 -8.93
CA ALA A 455 20.16 -4.93 -7.98
C ALA A 455 20.77 -5.03 -6.57
N PHE A 456 22.01 -5.50 -6.46
CA PHE A 456 22.71 -5.64 -5.19
C PHE A 456 22.89 -4.31 -4.46
N THR A 457 23.41 -3.29 -5.15
CA THR A 457 23.72 -1.99 -4.53
C THR A 457 22.45 -1.23 -4.14
N SER A 458 21.41 -1.24 -4.97
CA SER A 458 20.12 -0.63 -4.64
C SER A 458 19.45 -1.30 -3.44
N LEU A 459 19.45 -2.63 -3.39
CA LEU A 459 18.82 -3.37 -2.29
C LEU A 459 19.64 -3.28 -1.00
N LYS A 460 20.98 -3.29 -1.08
CA LYS A 460 21.86 -3.13 0.09
C LYS A 460 21.62 -1.81 0.83
N ALA A 461 21.15 -0.78 0.14
CA ALA A 461 20.85 0.53 0.71
C ALA A 461 19.49 0.60 1.44
N ILE A 462 18.74 -0.51 1.52
CA ILE A 462 17.45 -0.62 2.21
C ILE A 462 17.65 -1.38 3.53
N SER A 463 16.95 -0.94 4.59
CA SER A 463 16.90 -1.65 5.87
C SER A 463 15.82 -2.74 5.83
N PHE A 464 16.23 -3.99 5.94
CA PHE A 464 15.33 -5.14 5.98
C PHE A 464 15.08 -5.65 7.40
N VAL A 465 13.89 -6.21 7.62
CA VAL A 465 13.54 -6.89 8.86
C VAL A 465 14.33 -8.19 8.96
N SER A 466 14.81 -8.53 10.16
CA SER A 466 15.43 -9.83 10.43
C SER A 466 14.42 -10.97 10.22
N ALA A 467 14.83 -12.05 9.58
CA ALA A 467 14.00 -13.24 9.39
C ALA A 467 13.59 -13.86 10.74
N ALA A 468 14.49 -13.82 11.72
CA ALA A 468 14.22 -14.30 13.08
C ALA A 468 13.22 -13.38 13.80
N ASP A 469 13.36 -12.06 13.68
CA ASP A 469 12.42 -11.11 14.30
C ASP A 469 10.99 -11.33 13.80
N PHE A 470 10.81 -11.46 12.49
CA PHE A 470 9.50 -11.76 11.91
C PHE A 470 8.94 -13.11 12.40
N THR A 471 9.75 -14.16 12.33
CA THR A 471 9.30 -15.54 12.63
C THR A 471 8.97 -15.73 14.11
N VAL A 472 9.84 -15.24 15.01
CA VAL A 472 9.69 -15.38 16.46
C VAL A 472 8.51 -14.55 16.94
N THR A 473 8.45 -13.27 16.59
CA THR A 473 7.34 -12.38 16.95
C THR A 473 6.01 -12.94 16.45
N SER A 474 5.98 -13.42 15.19
CA SER A 474 4.76 -13.99 14.62
C SER A 474 4.30 -15.27 15.32
N LYS A 475 5.21 -16.14 15.77
CA LYS A 475 4.88 -17.34 16.55
C LYS A 475 4.30 -16.98 17.92
N VAL A 476 4.94 -16.05 18.62
CA VAL A 476 4.53 -15.67 19.98
C VAL A 476 3.16 -15.00 19.98
N LEU A 477 2.94 -14.03 19.07
CA LEU A 477 1.63 -13.37 18.92
C LEU A 477 0.55 -14.35 18.48
N GLN A 478 0.85 -15.24 17.53
CA GLN A 478 -0.11 -16.26 17.11
C GLN A 478 -0.57 -17.13 18.29
N ALA A 479 0.36 -17.61 19.12
CA ALA A 479 0.01 -18.40 20.30
C ALA A 479 -0.90 -17.61 21.26
N GLY A 480 -0.58 -16.34 21.51
CA GLY A 480 -1.40 -15.46 22.35
C GLY A 480 -2.84 -15.30 21.82
N TYR A 481 -3.00 -15.02 20.52
CA TYR A 481 -4.31 -14.87 19.90
C TYR A 481 -5.09 -16.20 19.83
N ASP A 482 -4.41 -17.32 19.58
CA ASP A 482 -5.03 -18.64 19.54
C ASP A 482 -5.51 -19.05 20.94
N ASP A 483 -4.76 -18.76 22.00
CA ASP A 483 -5.18 -18.97 23.40
C ASP A 483 -6.37 -18.08 23.78
N ALA A 484 -6.34 -16.79 23.40
CA ALA A 484 -7.46 -15.88 23.65
C ALA A 484 -8.75 -16.36 22.98
N LYS A 485 -8.67 -16.83 21.73
CA LYS A 485 -9.82 -17.40 21.01
C LYS A 485 -10.41 -18.63 21.70
N LYS A 486 -9.59 -19.50 22.28
CA LYS A 486 -10.08 -20.68 23.03
C LYS A 486 -10.84 -20.26 24.30
N LEU A 487 -10.40 -19.20 24.96
CA LEU A 487 -11.00 -18.70 26.20
C LEU A 487 -12.33 -17.95 25.98
N SER A 488 -12.60 -17.47 24.78
CA SER A 488 -13.90 -16.88 24.42
C SER A 488 -14.70 -17.80 23.52
N SER A 489 -15.65 -18.52 24.11
CA SER A 489 -16.68 -19.25 23.37
C SER A 489 -17.96 -18.41 23.21
N GLY A 490 -18.62 -18.58 22.06
CA GLY A 490 -19.95 -18.02 21.78
C GLY A 490 -19.99 -16.56 21.29
N GLY A 491 -20.79 -16.33 20.24
CA GLY A 491 -21.15 -15.00 19.74
C GLY A 491 -20.03 -14.22 19.04
N PHE A 492 -20.35 -13.05 18.52
CA PHE A 492 -19.38 -12.11 17.97
C PHE A 492 -18.72 -11.31 19.08
N TYR A 493 -17.41 -11.12 19.00
CA TYR A 493 -16.64 -10.26 19.89
C TYR A 493 -15.40 -9.72 19.19
N ARG A 494 -14.81 -8.66 19.75
CA ARG A 494 -13.52 -8.12 19.32
C ARG A 494 -12.42 -8.36 20.34
N MET A 495 -11.18 -8.34 19.85
CA MET A 495 -9.97 -8.44 20.66
C MET A 495 -9.05 -7.25 20.38
N ASN A 496 -8.33 -6.80 21.41
CA ASN A 496 -7.21 -5.87 21.30
C ASN A 496 -5.97 -6.47 21.97
N ALA A 497 -4.81 -5.95 21.61
CA ALA A 497 -3.54 -6.29 22.24
C ALA A 497 -2.73 -5.02 22.49
N ASP A 498 -1.95 -5.00 23.57
CA ASP A 498 -1.03 -3.90 23.86
C ASP A 498 0.28 -4.00 23.08
N SER A 499 0.57 -5.14 22.46
CA SER A 499 1.72 -5.39 21.59
C SER A 499 1.25 -5.93 20.24
N GLN A 500 1.89 -5.44 19.17
CA GLN A 500 1.55 -5.83 17.80
C GLN A 500 2.81 -5.98 16.93
N ARG A 501 2.75 -6.89 15.96
CA ARG A 501 3.78 -6.94 14.91
C ARG A 501 3.56 -5.81 13.90
N SER A 502 2.30 -5.59 13.55
CA SER A 502 1.79 -4.58 12.62
C SER A 502 0.38 -4.14 13.01
N MET A 503 -0.13 -3.04 12.42
CA MET A 503 -1.54 -2.65 12.61
C MET A 503 -2.51 -3.69 12.04
N ASP A 504 -2.06 -4.52 11.10
CA ASP A 504 -2.84 -5.52 10.36
C ASP A 504 -2.75 -6.93 10.96
N ASP A 505 -2.31 -7.05 12.22
CA ASP A 505 -2.41 -8.27 13.02
C ASP A 505 -3.83 -8.90 12.98
N PRO A 506 -4.95 -8.13 12.96
CA PRO A 506 -6.28 -8.70 12.75
C PRO A 506 -6.43 -9.51 11.46
N TYR A 507 -5.83 -9.06 10.35
CA TYR A 507 -5.82 -9.79 9.08
C TYR A 507 -4.91 -11.02 9.16
N GLN A 508 -3.72 -10.87 9.74
CA GLN A 508 -2.73 -11.94 9.81
C GLN A 508 -3.21 -13.12 10.67
N TYR A 509 -3.74 -12.81 11.85
CA TYR A 509 -4.14 -13.82 12.84
C TYR A 509 -5.64 -14.14 12.76
N ASN A 510 -6.39 -13.59 11.79
CA ASN A 510 -7.82 -13.83 11.57
C ASN A 510 -8.65 -13.65 12.84
N PHE A 511 -8.72 -12.41 13.31
CA PHE A 511 -9.62 -12.03 14.39
C PHE A 511 -10.31 -10.69 14.11
N ASN A 512 -11.36 -10.41 14.89
CA ASN A 512 -12.08 -9.15 14.81
C ASN A 512 -11.35 -8.11 15.66
N GLY A 513 -10.68 -7.16 15.02
CA GLY A 513 -9.86 -6.14 15.68
C GLY A 513 -10.39 -4.73 15.45
N ILE A 514 -9.62 -3.73 15.90
CA ILE A 514 -9.87 -2.31 15.63
C ILE A 514 -8.75 -1.72 14.77
N SER A 515 -7.50 -2.12 15.04
CA SER A 515 -6.34 -1.64 14.30
C SER A 515 -6.38 -2.13 12.85
N THR A 516 -5.96 -1.28 11.91
CA THR A 516 -5.70 -1.68 10.52
C THR A 516 -4.91 -0.59 9.79
N PHE A 517 -4.19 -0.99 8.76
CA PHE A 517 -3.62 -0.09 7.75
C PHE A 517 -4.01 -0.55 6.35
N SER A 518 -4.76 0.27 5.64
CA SER A 518 -5.04 0.06 4.21
C SER A 518 -5.08 1.40 3.50
N SER A 519 -4.38 1.52 2.37
CA SER A 519 -4.42 2.74 1.55
C SER A 519 -5.81 3.04 0.97
N VAL A 520 -6.73 2.08 1.07
CA VAL A 520 -8.12 2.19 0.62
C VAL A 520 -9.13 2.07 1.78
N LEU A 521 -8.67 2.25 3.03
CA LEU A 521 -9.56 2.29 4.20
C LEU A 521 -10.57 3.44 4.09
N ASN A 522 -11.80 3.21 4.52
CA ASN A 522 -12.88 4.19 4.47
C ASN A 522 -12.63 5.35 5.45
N THR A 523 -12.55 6.58 4.93
CA THR A 523 -12.33 7.80 5.72
C THR A 523 -13.40 8.03 6.78
N SER A 524 -14.66 7.64 6.53
CA SER A 524 -15.72 7.75 7.55
C SER A 524 -15.40 6.86 8.77
N THR A 525 -14.86 5.66 8.56
CA THR A 525 -14.47 4.76 9.66
C THR A 525 -13.33 5.38 10.47
N ILE A 526 -12.33 5.93 9.79
CA ILE A 526 -11.20 6.62 10.43
C ILE A 526 -11.73 7.78 11.27
N ASN A 527 -12.50 8.69 10.68
CA ASN A 527 -13.04 9.87 11.35
C ASN A 527 -13.90 9.52 12.57
N THR A 528 -14.77 8.51 12.47
CA THR A 528 -15.61 8.09 13.60
C THR A 528 -14.78 7.56 14.76
N LEU A 529 -13.79 6.71 14.49
CA LEU A 529 -12.91 6.16 15.51
C LEU A 529 -12.01 7.25 16.12
N THR A 530 -11.46 8.14 15.31
CA THR A 530 -10.65 9.27 15.76
C THR A 530 -11.43 10.25 16.63
N ASN A 531 -12.69 10.54 16.25
CA ASN A 531 -13.57 11.38 17.05
C ASN A 531 -13.92 10.74 18.39
N LEU A 532 -13.97 9.41 18.48
CA LEU A 532 -14.23 8.69 19.73
C LEU A 532 -12.99 8.59 20.64
N GLY A 533 -11.79 8.84 20.12
CA GLY A 533 -10.54 8.84 20.89
C GLY A 533 -9.46 7.86 20.40
N ALA A 534 -9.73 7.07 19.36
CA ALA A 534 -8.70 6.24 18.74
C ALA A 534 -7.69 7.12 17.96
N ILE A 535 -6.50 6.57 17.69
CA ILE A 535 -5.53 7.23 16.80
C ILE A 535 -5.89 6.86 15.36
N GLY A 536 -6.15 7.85 14.51
CA GLY A 536 -6.41 7.62 13.10
C GLY A 536 -5.69 8.64 12.23
N SER A 537 -5.16 8.17 11.11
CA SER A 537 -4.48 8.98 10.09
C SER A 537 -4.74 8.41 8.70
N ALA A 538 -4.12 8.96 7.66
CA ALA A 538 -4.36 8.58 6.27
C ALA A 538 -4.27 7.05 6.03
N GLY A 539 -5.42 6.39 5.91
CA GLY A 539 -5.54 4.95 5.68
C GLY A 539 -5.34 4.06 6.92
N ARG A 540 -5.27 4.64 8.13
CA ARG A 540 -4.88 3.93 9.36
C ARG A 540 -5.82 4.20 10.52
N VAL A 541 -6.05 3.17 11.32
CA VAL A 541 -6.58 3.30 12.68
C VAL A 541 -5.78 2.41 13.61
N LYS A 542 -5.48 2.90 14.81
CA LYS A 542 -4.79 2.15 15.86
C LYS A 542 -5.66 2.04 17.10
N ASN A 543 -5.42 1.00 17.88
CA ASN A 543 -6.16 0.65 19.09
C ASN A 543 -5.40 1.00 20.38
N ASN A 544 -4.39 1.86 20.31
CA ASN A 544 -3.64 2.35 21.47
C ASN A 544 -4.57 3.14 22.40
N ASP A 545 -4.39 2.96 23.71
CA ASP A 545 -4.93 3.83 24.77
C ASP A 545 -6.43 4.12 24.71
N LEU A 546 -7.22 3.20 24.15
CA LEU A 546 -8.67 3.29 24.20
C LEU A 546 -9.15 3.23 25.65
N THR A 547 -10.10 4.09 25.99
CA THR A 547 -10.71 4.11 27.33
C THR A 547 -11.55 2.85 27.56
N TRP A 548 -11.67 2.40 28.80
CA TRP A 548 -12.54 1.27 29.16
C TRP A 548 -14.00 1.44 28.70
N PRO A 549 -14.64 2.62 28.83
CA PRO A 549 -15.96 2.86 28.22
C PRO A 549 -15.97 2.66 26.70
N LEU A 550 -14.97 3.18 25.98
CA LEU A 550 -14.92 3.04 24.53
C LEU A 550 -14.71 1.58 24.10
N GLU A 551 -13.82 0.83 24.75
CA GLU A 551 -13.62 -0.59 24.48
C GLU A 551 -14.90 -1.39 24.75
N SER A 552 -15.65 -1.04 25.80
CA SER A 552 -16.95 -1.63 26.11
C SER A 552 -18.00 -1.34 25.03
N LEU A 553 -18.07 -0.10 24.55
CA LEU A 553 -18.97 0.32 23.47
C LEU A 553 -18.68 -0.40 22.15
N LEU A 554 -17.40 -0.54 21.79
CA LEU A 554 -16.95 -1.14 20.53
C LEU A 554 -17.01 -2.68 20.51
N GLY A 555 -17.42 -3.31 21.61
CA GLY A 555 -17.54 -4.77 21.70
C GLY A 555 -16.21 -5.48 21.90
N VAL A 556 -15.21 -4.81 22.48
CA VAL A 556 -13.92 -5.41 22.83
C VAL A 556 -14.08 -6.25 24.09
N LYS A 557 -14.08 -7.57 23.91
CA LYS A 557 -14.28 -8.55 24.99
C LYS A 557 -12.96 -8.98 25.62
N GLN A 558 -11.90 -9.07 24.83
CA GLN A 558 -10.60 -9.56 25.30
C GLN A 558 -9.48 -8.57 25.02
N LEU A 559 -8.61 -8.40 26.02
CA LEU A 559 -7.36 -7.65 25.94
C LEU A 559 -6.19 -8.60 26.20
N LEU A 560 -5.24 -8.64 25.27
CA LEU A 560 -3.97 -9.33 25.44
C LEU A 560 -2.93 -8.32 25.90
N ILE A 561 -2.40 -8.51 27.09
CA ILE A 561 -1.40 -7.63 27.70
C ILE A 561 -0.10 -8.41 27.89
N VAL A 562 1.06 -7.84 27.54
CA VAL A 562 2.35 -8.52 27.75
C VAL A 562 2.53 -8.85 29.23
N ASN A 563 2.86 -10.12 29.53
CA ASN A 563 3.03 -10.61 30.88
C ASN A 563 4.38 -10.21 31.48
N THR A 564 4.41 -9.06 32.17
CA THR A 564 5.60 -8.51 32.82
C THR A 564 6.17 -9.37 33.95
N GLN A 565 5.39 -10.32 34.47
CA GLN A 565 5.81 -11.26 35.52
C GLN A 565 6.27 -12.62 34.96
N SER A 566 6.45 -12.73 33.64
CA SER A 566 6.84 -13.97 33.01
C SER A 566 8.24 -14.44 33.42
N LYS A 567 8.41 -15.76 33.62
CA LYS A 567 9.73 -16.40 33.74
C LYS A 567 10.58 -16.30 32.46
N LYS A 568 9.98 -15.88 31.34
CA LYS A 568 10.65 -15.71 30.04
C LYS A 568 11.13 -14.28 29.79
N THR A 569 11.00 -13.35 30.75
CA THR A 569 11.44 -11.96 30.63
C THR A 569 12.87 -11.79 30.14
N GLY A 570 13.80 -12.67 30.56
CA GLY A 570 15.19 -12.66 30.09
C GLY A 570 15.43 -13.20 28.67
N THR A 571 14.42 -13.75 28.00
CA THR A 571 14.58 -14.35 26.68
C THR A 571 14.46 -13.34 25.55
N LYS A 572 15.24 -13.52 24.47
CA LYS A 572 15.16 -12.67 23.27
C LYS A 572 13.75 -12.59 22.68
N ALA A 573 13.02 -13.71 22.67
CA ALA A 573 11.65 -13.76 22.15
C ALA A 573 10.69 -12.87 22.95
N TYR A 574 10.82 -12.86 24.29
CA TYR A 574 10.01 -11.97 25.13
C TYR A 574 10.37 -10.51 24.86
N GLN A 575 11.67 -10.18 24.84
CA GLN A 575 12.14 -8.79 24.61
C GLN A 575 11.70 -8.24 23.24
N GLN A 576 11.65 -9.08 22.20
CA GLN A 576 11.12 -8.70 20.89
C GLN A 576 9.65 -8.31 20.93
N VAL A 577 8.82 -9.02 21.69
CA VAL A 577 7.39 -8.71 21.84
C VAL A 577 7.17 -7.53 22.78
N ALA A 578 7.92 -7.46 23.89
CA ALA A 578 7.82 -6.38 24.86
C ALA A 578 8.26 -5.02 24.28
N SER A 579 9.28 -5.01 23.40
CA SER A 579 9.69 -3.77 22.70
C SER A 579 8.66 -3.25 21.71
N ARG A 580 7.64 -4.05 21.39
CA ARG A 580 6.52 -3.70 20.50
C ARG A 580 5.25 -3.30 21.23
N ILE A 581 5.30 -3.06 22.54
CA ILE A 581 4.16 -2.53 23.29
C ILE A 581 3.84 -1.12 22.78
N ILE A 582 2.63 -0.95 22.26
CA ILE A 582 2.14 0.30 21.63
C ILE A 582 1.39 1.19 22.62
N SER A 583 0.81 0.61 23.66
CA SER A 583 0.02 1.35 24.63
C SER A 583 0.88 1.98 25.73
N ASN A 584 0.35 3.05 26.31
CA ASN A 584 0.75 3.60 27.60
C ASN A 584 0.29 2.68 28.75
N PRO A 585 0.80 2.87 29.98
CA PRO A 585 0.33 2.11 31.13
C PRO A 585 -1.20 2.18 31.29
N ARG A 586 -1.84 1.01 31.31
CA ARG A 586 -3.30 0.84 31.44
C ARG A 586 -3.69 0.80 32.93
N TYR A 587 -3.95 1.97 33.51
CA TYR A 587 -4.37 2.04 34.92
C TYR A 587 -5.84 1.60 35.14
N ASP A 588 -6.61 1.54 34.05
CA ASP A 588 -7.98 1.00 34.06
C ASP A 588 -8.04 -0.54 34.01
N LEU A 589 -6.90 -1.24 33.98
CA LEU A 589 -6.84 -2.70 33.88
C LEU A 589 -7.51 -3.43 35.07
N SER A 590 -7.58 -2.78 36.24
CA SER A 590 -8.29 -3.31 37.42
C SER A 590 -9.79 -3.52 37.19
N ALA A 591 -10.37 -2.84 36.20
CA ALA A 591 -11.76 -3.04 35.80
C ALA A 591 -12.00 -4.32 34.99
N TYR A 592 -10.92 -4.97 34.53
CA TYR A 592 -10.96 -6.17 33.70
C TYR A 592 -10.66 -7.41 34.55
N LYS A 593 -11.25 -8.54 34.16
CA LYS A 593 -11.03 -9.83 34.82
C LYS A 593 -9.90 -10.57 34.13
N LEU A 594 -8.84 -10.94 34.84
CA LEU A 594 -7.85 -11.88 34.31
C LEU A 594 -8.51 -13.26 34.14
N VAL A 595 -8.52 -13.79 32.92
CA VAL A 595 -9.18 -15.07 32.58
C VAL A 595 -8.22 -16.14 32.08
N GLY A 596 -6.99 -15.76 31.73
CA GLY A 596 -5.95 -16.70 31.35
C GLY A 596 -4.60 -16.01 31.26
N HIS A 597 -3.54 -16.80 31.19
CA HIS A 597 -2.20 -16.32 30.95
C HIS A 597 -1.37 -17.40 30.24
N ASN A 598 -0.34 -16.98 29.54
CA ASN A 598 0.72 -17.86 29.05
C ASN A 598 2.10 -17.23 29.33
N ASN A 599 3.14 -17.82 28.77
CA ASN A 599 4.53 -17.37 28.95
C ASN A 599 4.80 -15.95 28.45
N TYR A 600 3.92 -15.33 27.67
CA TYR A 600 4.16 -14.03 27.04
C TYR A 600 3.02 -13.02 27.27
N PHE A 601 1.79 -13.48 27.47
CA PHE A 601 0.61 -12.63 27.58
C PHE A 601 -0.28 -13.02 28.75
N ASN A 602 -0.86 -12.01 29.39
CA ASN A 602 -2.01 -12.09 30.26
C ASN A 602 -3.26 -11.75 29.43
N ILE A 603 -4.31 -12.56 29.56
CA ILE A 603 -5.55 -12.43 28.80
C ILE A 603 -6.63 -11.94 29.76
N TYR A 604 -7.06 -10.70 29.55
CA TYR A 604 -8.09 -10.04 30.33
C TYR A 604 -9.41 -10.05 29.57
N GLN A 605 -10.50 -10.23 30.30
CA GLN A 605 -11.86 -10.12 29.80
C GLN A 605 -12.51 -8.84 30.33
N ASN A 606 -13.12 -8.07 29.43
CA ASN A 606 -13.95 -6.93 29.76
C ASN A 606 -15.34 -7.41 30.24
N PRO A 607 -15.70 -7.26 31.52
CA PRO A 607 -17.02 -7.67 32.01
C PRO A 607 -18.14 -6.75 31.49
N ASP A 608 -17.82 -5.56 31.01
CA ASP A 608 -18.79 -4.52 30.60
C ASP A 608 -18.98 -4.43 29.09
N VAL A 609 -18.39 -5.35 28.33
CA VAL A 609 -18.54 -5.40 26.88
C VAL A 609 -20.00 -5.37 26.45
N LEU A 610 -20.35 -4.43 25.57
CA LEU A 610 -21.66 -4.39 24.94
C LEU A 610 -21.71 -5.33 23.74
N PRO A 611 -22.87 -5.95 23.46
CA PRO A 611 -23.10 -6.58 22.16
C PRO A 611 -22.96 -5.53 21.04
N VAL A 612 -22.55 -5.93 19.84
CA VAL A 612 -22.33 -4.98 18.74
C VAL A 612 -23.61 -4.26 18.34
N ALA A 613 -24.73 -4.97 18.27
CA ALA A 613 -26.05 -4.38 18.09
C ALA A 613 -26.65 -4.06 19.46
N THR A 614 -26.96 -2.79 19.70
CA THR A 614 -27.59 -2.29 20.93
C THR A 614 -28.83 -1.46 20.60
N GLN A 615 -29.85 -1.55 21.46
CA GLN A 615 -31.00 -0.68 21.38
C GLN A 615 -30.61 0.73 21.85
N ILE A 616 -31.04 1.75 21.12
CA ILE A 616 -30.90 3.16 21.52
C ILE A 616 -32.29 3.79 21.64
N TYR A 617 -32.46 4.79 22.50
CA TYR A 617 -33.77 5.40 22.78
C TYR A 617 -33.98 6.74 22.08
N ARG A 618 -32.90 7.30 21.51
CA ARG A 618 -32.90 8.56 20.76
C ARG A 618 -31.77 8.57 19.75
N LYS A 619 -31.87 9.42 18.75
CA LYS A 619 -30.77 9.64 17.78
C LYS A 619 -29.57 10.24 18.48
N ILE A 620 -28.39 9.89 18.00
CA ILE A 620 -27.13 10.45 18.50
C ILE A 620 -27.03 11.91 18.03
N PRO A 621 -26.77 12.87 18.94
CA PRO A 621 -26.62 14.27 18.57
C PRO A 621 -25.60 14.48 17.46
N THR A 622 -25.97 15.24 16.42
CA THR A 622 -25.10 15.49 15.25
C THR A 622 -24.01 16.51 15.55
N GLN A 623 -24.27 17.46 16.44
CA GLN A 623 -23.31 18.45 16.91
C GLN A 623 -22.87 18.10 18.32
N VAL A 624 -21.62 17.66 18.45
CA VAL A 624 -20.95 17.40 19.72
C VAL A 624 -19.55 18.00 19.60
N GLN A 625 -19.09 18.67 20.65
CA GLN A 625 -17.75 19.26 20.71
C GLN A 625 -16.68 18.23 20.29
N ALA A 626 -15.60 18.70 19.64
CA ALA A 626 -14.49 17.87 19.16
C ALA A 626 -13.58 17.34 20.28
N ASN A 627 -14.19 16.74 21.32
CA ASN A 627 -13.54 16.15 22.47
C ASN A 627 -13.92 14.66 22.55
N PRO A 628 -12.95 13.72 22.57
CA PRO A 628 -13.24 12.30 22.46
C PRO A 628 -14.13 11.74 23.58
N VAL A 629 -14.03 12.28 24.79
CA VAL A 629 -14.83 11.86 25.94
C VAL A 629 -16.27 12.37 25.83
N LEU A 630 -16.47 13.62 25.40
CA LEU A 630 -17.82 14.14 25.14
C LEU A 630 -18.50 13.41 23.99
N GLN A 631 -17.72 13.03 22.97
CA GLN A 631 -18.18 12.17 21.88
C GLN A 631 -18.65 10.82 22.43
N GLN A 632 -17.89 10.18 23.32
CA GLN A 632 -18.31 8.94 23.99
C GLN A 632 -19.60 9.12 24.80
N ASN A 633 -19.72 10.16 25.64
CA ASN A 633 -20.94 10.45 26.40
C ASN A 633 -22.18 10.51 25.50
N ALA A 634 -22.07 11.18 24.35
CA ALA A 634 -23.17 11.30 23.39
C ALA A 634 -23.69 9.95 22.87
N TYR A 635 -22.83 8.92 22.75
CA TYR A 635 -23.29 7.56 22.42
C TYR A 635 -23.96 6.89 23.62
N PHE A 636 -23.32 6.93 24.79
CA PHE A 636 -23.79 6.23 25.99
C PHE A 636 -25.12 6.76 26.51
N GLU A 637 -25.33 8.06 26.43
CA GLU A 637 -26.59 8.70 26.80
C GLU A 637 -27.77 8.06 26.05
N THR A 638 -27.61 7.73 24.77
CA THR A 638 -28.68 7.14 23.97
C THR A 638 -29.06 5.70 24.36
N LEU A 639 -28.24 5.00 25.14
CA LEU A 639 -28.46 3.59 25.51
C LEU A 639 -29.52 3.39 26.60
N THR A 640 -30.07 4.47 27.16
CA THR A 640 -31.05 4.43 28.24
C THR A 640 -32.30 5.27 27.94
N PRO A 641 -33.49 4.87 28.41
CA PRO A 641 -34.74 5.58 28.12
C PRO A 641 -34.79 6.99 28.70
N LYS A 642 -34.31 7.16 29.93
CA LYS A 642 -34.16 8.47 30.59
C LYS A 642 -32.72 8.93 30.46
N ALA A 643 -32.49 10.24 30.40
CA ALA A 643 -31.13 10.77 30.50
C ALA A 643 -30.57 10.42 31.89
N ASN A 644 -29.70 9.42 31.95
CA ASN A 644 -28.93 9.11 33.15
C ASN A 644 -27.92 10.22 33.44
N GLN A 645 -27.33 10.21 34.64
CA GLN A 645 -26.16 11.02 34.95
C GLN A 645 -25.06 10.82 33.89
N THR A 646 -24.43 11.92 33.49
CA THR A 646 -23.32 11.92 32.54
C THR A 646 -22.20 11.00 33.05
N MET A 647 -21.73 10.12 32.16
CA MET A 647 -20.83 9.04 32.53
C MET A 647 -19.41 9.53 32.78
N LEU A 648 -18.89 10.41 31.93
CA LEU A 648 -17.59 11.06 32.10
C LEU A 648 -17.80 12.55 32.34
N THR A 649 -17.37 13.03 33.50
CA THR A 649 -17.49 14.43 33.92
C THR A 649 -16.12 15.05 34.12
N THR A 650 -16.00 16.35 33.88
CA THR A 650 -14.76 17.08 34.13
C THR A 650 -14.39 17.05 35.61
N SER A 651 -13.09 17.10 35.90
CA SER A 651 -12.55 17.18 37.26
C SER A 651 -11.39 18.14 37.30
N ASP A 652 -11.22 18.80 38.44
CA ASP A 652 -10.18 19.80 38.61
C ASP A 652 -8.83 19.16 38.95
N PHE A 653 -7.77 19.82 38.53
CA PHE A 653 -6.42 19.55 39.02
C PHE A 653 -6.29 20.14 40.42
N SER A 654 -5.65 19.42 41.35
CA SER A 654 -5.49 19.88 42.73
C SER A 654 -4.38 20.90 42.92
N GLY A 655 -3.52 21.08 41.91
CA GLY A 655 -2.50 22.12 41.91
C GLY A 655 -1.90 22.33 40.52
N ILE A 656 -1.41 23.55 40.28
CA ILE A 656 -0.67 23.95 39.10
C ILE A 656 0.56 24.74 39.51
N SER A 657 1.70 24.40 38.90
CA SER A 657 2.95 25.15 39.01
C SER A 657 3.53 25.32 37.60
N VAL A 658 4.14 26.47 37.35
CA VAL A 658 4.75 26.79 36.06
C VAL A 658 6.21 27.16 36.24
N ASP A 659 7.05 26.70 35.32
CA ASP A 659 8.45 27.08 35.23
C ASP A 659 8.72 27.73 33.87
N ASN A 660 9.17 28.99 33.89
CA ASN A 660 9.41 29.80 32.69
C ASN A 660 8.19 29.92 31.73
N VAL A 661 6.97 29.81 32.26
CA VAL A 661 5.70 30.05 31.53
C VAL A 661 4.96 31.20 32.20
N LYS A 662 4.32 32.06 31.41
CA LYS A 662 3.43 33.11 31.94
C LYS A 662 2.31 32.47 32.78
N PRO A 663 1.83 33.13 33.86
CA PRO A 663 0.73 32.62 34.66
C PRO A 663 -0.50 32.28 33.81
N LEU A 664 -1.13 31.14 34.09
CA LEU A 664 -2.32 30.65 33.41
C LEU A 664 -3.53 30.79 34.36
N THR A 665 -4.57 31.50 33.92
CA THR A 665 -5.84 31.65 34.68
C THR A 665 -6.84 30.54 34.37
N THR A 666 -6.73 29.94 33.19
CA THR A 666 -7.48 28.76 32.75
C THR A 666 -6.50 27.79 32.10
N LEU A 667 -6.80 26.49 32.15
CA LEU A 667 -5.94 25.46 31.57
C LEU A 667 -6.49 24.97 30.22
N THR A 668 -7.77 24.62 30.19
CA THR A 668 -8.42 24.10 28.99
C THR A 668 -8.50 25.19 27.92
N ASN A 669 -7.95 24.90 26.74
CA ASN A 669 -7.85 25.81 25.59
C ASN A 669 -7.00 27.06 25.83
N ALA A 670 -6.14 27.07 26.85
CA ALA A 670 -5.24 28.18 27.10
C ALA A 670 -3.99 28.13 26.19
N VAL A 671 -3.39 29.30 25.95
CA VAL A 671 -2.13 29.43 25.21
C VAL A 671 -0.97 29.63 26.19
N ALA A 672 -0.22 28.57 26.45
CA ALA A 672 0.93 28.61 27.34
C ALA A 672 2.12 29.26 26.64
N THR A 673 2.61 30.39 27.17
CA THR A 673 3.66 31.21 26.55
C THR A 673 4.91 31.28 27.44
N LYS A 674 6.09 31.07 26.87
CA LYS A 674 7.37 31.22 27.58
C LYS A 674 7.61 32.64 28.06
N VAL A 675 8.23 32.79 29.22
CA VAL A 675 8.76 34.07 29.70
C VAL A 675 10.09 34.37 29.00
N ASN A 676 11.06 33.48 29.12
CA ASN A 676 12.34 33.53 28.42
C ASN A 676 12.41 32.47 27.31
N LYS A 677 12.51 32.96 26.06
CA LYS A 677 12.54 32.12 24.84
C LYS A 677 13.75 31.18 24.77
N LYS A 678 14.86 31.51 25.44
CA LYS A 678 16.10 30.71 25.44
C LYS A 678 16.06 29.54 26.43
N ASN A 679 15.25 29.64 27.47
CA ASN A 679 15.19 28.63 28.53
C ASN A 679 14.15 27.54 28.19
N ALA A 680 14.34 26.37 28.79
CA ALA A 680 13.30 25.35 28.84
C ALA A 680 12.09 25.88 29.60
N ALA A 681 10.90 25.34 29.35
CA ALA A 681 9.68 25.74 30.05
C ALA A 681 8.82 24.52 30.29
N SER A 682 8.15 24.49 31.44
CA SER A 682 7.29 23.38 31.83
C SER A 682 6.09 23.82 32.65
N ILE A 683 5.04 23.00 32.62
CA ILE A 683 3.86 23.12 33.46
C ILE A 683 3.75 21.82 34.24
N THR A 684 3.63 21.92 35.56
CA THR A 684 3.44 20.78 36.45
C THR A 684 2.05 20.86 37.07
N LEU A 685 1.27 19.80 36.90
CA LEU A 685 -0.08 19.68 37.43
C LEU A 685 -0.12 18.55 38.46
N THR A 686 -0.89 18.73 39.50
CA THR A 686 -1.10 17.73 40.55
C THR A 686 -2.53 17.23 40.51
N VAL A 687 -2.70 15.93 40.71
CA VAL A 687 -4.00 15.25 40.83
C VAL A 687 -4.05 14.51 42.15
N ASN A 688 -5.10 14.74 42.93
CA ASN A 688 -5.28 14.07 44.22
C ASN A 688 -5.48 12.56 44.03
N PRO A 689 -5.00 11.73 44.97
CA PRO A 689 -5.34 10.32 45.01
C PRO A 689 -6.85 10.09 44.93
N THR A 690 -7.25 9.19 44.04
CA THR A 690 -8.66 8.78 43.92
C THR A 690 -8.74 7.30 43.56
N SER A 691 -9.86 6.67 43.93
CA SER A 691 -10.23 5.32 43.49
C SER A 691 -11.04 5.33 42.19
N ASP A 692 -11.55 6.49 41.80
CA ASP A 692 -12.29 6.67 40.56
C ASP A 692 -11.36 6.61 39.35
N GLN A 693 -11.85 6.01 38.26
CA GLN A 693 -11.06 5.97 37.04
C GLN A 693 -11.06 7.34 36.39
N GLN A 694 -9.86 7.91 36.19
CA GLN A 694 -9.70 9.18 35.50
C GLN A 694 -8.95 9.03 34.17
N TYR A 695 -9.21 9.96 33.26
CA TYR A 695 -8.58 10.04 31.95
C TYR A 695 -8.10 11.46 31.68
N LEU A 696 -6.84 11.58 31.27
CA LEU A 696 -6.30 12.83 30.75
C LEU A 696 -6.68 12.93 29.27
N VAL A 697 -7.41 13.97 28.91
CA VAL A 697 -7.84 14.25 27.53
C VAL A 697 -7.06 15.44 27.01
N MET A 698 -6.62 15.36 25.76
CA MET A 698 -5.81 16.39 25.14
C MET A 698 -6.04 16.49 23.64
N GLY A 699 -5.82 17.69 23.12
CA GLY A 699 -5.89 18.02 21.71
C GLY A 699 -4.73 17.41 20.92
N GLU A 700 -4.96 17.24 19.64
CA GLU A 700 -4.07 16.55 18.72
C GLU A 700 -2.69 17.22 18.59
N ASN A 701 -2.66 18.54 18.61
CA ASN A 701 -1.43 19.32 18.45
C ASN A 701 -0.54 19.33 19.69
N MET A 702 -1.10 19.05 20.88
CA MET A 702 -0.33 19.00 22.12
C MET A 702 0.74 17.91 22.03
N ARG A 703 0.38 16.73 21.52
CA ARG A 703 1.32 15.60 21.37
C ARG A 703 2.50 15.91 20.44
N LYS A 704 2.35 16.85 19.49
CA LYS A 704 3.42 17.29 18.59
C LYS A 704 4.32 18.35 19.22
N ASN A 705 3.75 19.20 20.08
CA ASN A 705 4.39 20.42 20.55
C ASN A 705 4.98 20.28 21.97
N MET A 706 4.58 19.28 22.75
CA MET A 706 5.10 19.05 24.09
C MET A 706 5.35 17.57 24.38
N ALA A 707 6.33 17.32 25.26
CA ALA A 707 6.50 16.07 25.95
C ALA A 707 5.60 16.05 27.20
N ILE A 708 4.96 14.91 27.45
CA ILE A 708 4.06 14.72 28.60
C ILE A 708 4.58 13.53 29.40
N SER A 709 4.70 13.67 30.70
CA SER A 709 4.98 12.57 31.62
C SER A 709 3.97 12.54 32.76
N ILE A 710 3.71 11.33 33.26
CA ILE A 710 2.86 11.06 34.44
C ILE A 710 3.75 10.36 35.45
N ASN A 711 3.93 10.94 36.64
CA ASN A 711 4.86 10.47 37.67
C ASN A 711 6.28 10.22 37.12
N ASN A 712 6.78 11.14 36.30
CA ASN A 712 8.06 11.06 35.58
C ASN A 712 8.16 9.93 34.55
N ILE A 713 7.09 9.19 34.27
CA ILE A 713 7.02 8.20 33.19
C ILE A 713 6.55 8.91 31.91
N PRO A 714 7.35 8.97 30.84
CA PRO A 714 6.94 9.60 29.59
C PRO A 714 5.75 8.88 28.96
N VAL A 715 4.74 9.65 28.57
CA VAL A 715 3.61 9.15 27.78
C VAL A 715 4.12 8.91 26.35
N LYS A 716 4.07 7.67 25.88
CA LYS A 716 4.49 7.26 24.54
C LYS A 716 3.79 8.10 23.48
N ASN A 717 4.57 8.68 22.58
CA ASN A 717 4.06 9.49 21.49
C ASN A 717 3.95 8.66 20.21
N ASP A 718 2.84 8.83 19.49
CA ASP A 718 2.62 8.16 18.20
C ASP A 718 2.79 9.18 17.06
N PRO A 719 3.56 8.87 16.00
CA PRO A 719 3.79 9.80 14.88
C PRO A 719 2.53 10.25 14.14
N ASP A 720 1.47 9.43 14.15
CA ASP A 720 0.23 9.65 13.40
C ASP A 720 -0.74 10.63 14.09
N THR A 721 -0.39 11.12 15.31
CA THR A 721 -0.91 12.28 16.08
C THR A 721 -0.89 12.07 17.61
N GLY A 722 -0.52 10.88 18.07
CA GLY A 722 -0.56 10.51 19.49
C GLY A 722 -1.99 10.21 19.98
N SER A 723 -2.07 9.51 21.11
CA SER A 723 -3.33 9.22 21.81
C SER A 723 -3.98 10.50 22.34
N LYS A 724 -5.29 10.66 22.12
CA LYS A 724 -6.08 11.79 22.62
C LYS A 724 -6.57 11.58 24.06
N THR A 725 -6.44 10.35 24.56
CA THR A 725 -6.83 9.93 25.91
C THR A 725 -5.72 9.09 26.53
N VAL A 726 -5.45 9.30 27.82
CA VAL A 726 -4.50 8.50 28.60
C VAL A 726 -5.15 8.15 29.94
N SER A 727 -5.15 6.88 30.33
CA SER A 727 -5.64 6.48 31.66
C SER A 727 -4.73 7.04 32.75
N MET A 728 -5.32 7.51 33.86
CA MET A 728 -4.59 8.05 35.00
C MET A 728 -4.41 7.00 36.11
N PRO A 729 -3.31 7.06 36.89
CA PRO A 729 -3.13 6.24 38.07
C PRO A 729 -4.32 6.32 39.05
N ILE A 730 -4.74 5.16 39.56
CA ILE A 730 -5.79 5.04 40.59
C ILE A 730 -5.19 4.46 41.86
N ASN A 731 -5.83 4.71 43.01
CA ASN A 731 -5.43 4.20 44.34
C ASN A 731 -3.95 4.48 44.68
N SER A 732 -3.41 5.61 44.20
CA SER A 732 -2.06 6.03 44.53
C SER A 732 -1.99 6.47 46.00
N THR A 733 -0.88 6.20 46.68
CA THR A 733 -0.65 6.70 48.05
C THR A 733 -0.18 8.16 48.08
N LYS A 734 0.28 8.68 46.94
CA LYS A 734 0.75 10.06 46.78
C LYS A 734 0.00 10.75 45.64
N PRO A 735 -0.11 12.09 45.65
CA PRO A 735 -0.63 12.83 44.51
C PRO A 735 0.11 12.48 43.22
N THR A 736 -0.63 12.37 42.13
CA THR A 736 -0.06 12.11 40.81
C THR A 736 0.40 13.42 40.19
N THR A 737 1.62 13.43 39.65
CA THR A 737 2.18 14.60 38.97
C THR A 737 2.12 14.40 37.46
N ILE A 738 1.62 15.41 36.74
CA ILE A 738 1.65 15.49 35.27
C ILE A 738 2.58 16.63 34.89
N THR A 739 3.62 16.34 34.12
CA THR A 739 4.56 17.36 33.64
C THR A 739 4.40 17.53 32.14
N LEU A 740 4.13 18.76 31.71
CA LEU A 740 4.07 19.20 30.32
C LEU A 740 5.34 20.00 30.01
N THR A 741 6.21 19.47 29.15
CA THR A 741 7.49 20.11 28.80
C THR A 741 7.45 20.57 27.35
N PHE A 742 7.80 21.84 27.13
CA PHE A 742 7.80 22.42 25.78
C PHE A 742 8.88 21.77 24.91
N ASN A 743 8.54 21.39 23.68
CA ASN A 743 9.54 20.92 22.73
C ASN A 743 10.49 22.06 22.32
N ARG A 744 11.72 21.70 21.93
CA ARG A 744 12.78 22.67 21.58
C ARG A 744 12.32 23.58 20.42
N GLY A 745 12.56 24.88 20.56
CA GLY A 745 12.24 25.89 19.54
C GLY A 745 10.82 26.45 19.58
N LEU A 746 9.93 25.91 20.42
CA LEU A 746 8.58 26.44 20.61
C LEU A 746 8.55 27.48 21.74
N ASN A 747 7.89 28.60 21.49
CA ASN A 747 7.70 29.69 22.45
C ASN A 747 6.27 29.75 23.01
N GLN A 748 5.32 29.15 22.30
CA GLN A 748 3.90 29.09 22.66
C GLN A 748 3.35 27.72 22.30
N ILE A 749 2.45 27.19 23.13
CA ILE A 749 1.75 25.95 22.88
C ILE A 749 0.28 26.09 23.32
N ASP A 750 -0.62 25.59 22.48
CA ASP A 750 -2.05 25.52 22.79
C ASP A 750 -2.37 24.29 23.63
N LEU A 751 -3.03 24.49 24.77
CA LEU A 751 -3.56 23.44 25.64
C LEU A 751 -4.97 23.03 25.17
N ASP A 752 -5.09 22.76 23.88
CA ASP A 752 -6.35 22.47 23.20
C ASP A 752 -7.05 21.24 23.80
N HIS A 753 -8.33 21.38 24.15
CA HIS A 753 -9.17 20.35 24.79
C HIS A 753 -8.55 19.67 26.03
N PHE A 754 -7.54 20.29 26.65
CA PHE A 754 -6.80 19.69 27.75
C PHE A 754 -7.60 19.71 29.05
N ALA A 755 -7.99 18.54 29.54
CA ALA A 755 -8.73 18.43 30.80
C ALA A 755 -8.63 17.02 31.39
N LEU A 756 -8.92 16.93 32.69
CA LEU A 756 -9.09 15.68 33.42
C LEU A 756 -10.58 15.31 33.44
N TYR A 757 -10.89 14.06 33.12
CA TYR A 757 -12.24 13.51 33.19
C TYR A 757 -12.30 12.34 34.14
N THR A 758 -13.32 12.30 35.00
CA THR A 758 -13.59 11.20 35.93
C THR A 758 -14.77 10.37 35.44
N LEU A 759 -14.63 9.05 35.49
CA LEU A 759 -15.68 8.10 35.17
C LEU A 759 -16.60 7.87 36.37
N ASN A 760 -17.86 8.27 36.25
CA ASN A 760 -18.92 7.84 37.16
C ASN A 760 -19.22 6.35 36.91
N ARG A 761 -18.55 5.49 37.68
CA ARG A 761 -18.65 4.02 37.55
C ARG A 761 -20.07 3.52 37.73
N THR A 762 -20.84 4.11 38.65
CA THR A 762 -22.23 3.72 38.90
C THR A 762 -23.11 3.99 37.67
N ALA A 763 -23.06 5.22 37.13
CA ALA A 763 -23.81 5.58 35.93
C ALA A 763 -23.39 4.75 34.72
N PHE A 764 -22.09 4.48 34.56
CA PHE A 764 -21.56 3.60 33.52
C PHE A 764 -22.12 2.17 33.64
N LYS A 765 -22.00 1.54 34.80
CA LYS A 765 -22.47 0.16 35.05
C LYS A 765 -23.98 0.03 34.87
N GLN A 766 -24.77 0.99 35.34
CA GLN A 766 -26.22 1.03 35.13
C GLN A 766 -26.59 1.13 33.64
N THR A 767 -25.86 1.97 32.91
CA THR A 767 -26.04 2.12 31.45
C THR A 767 -25.69 0.82 30.72
N ILE A 768 -24.59 0.16 31.08
CA ILE A 768 -24.19 -1.13 30.51
C ILE A 768 -25.22 -2.22 30.80
N ALA A 769 -25.70 -2.31 32.04
CA ALA A 769 -26.72 -3.29 32.42
C ALA A 769 -28.01 -3.10 31.61
N THR A 770 -28.50 -1.85 31.51
CA THR A 770 -29.69 -1.49 30.73
C THR A 770 -29.51 -1.82 29.25
N ALA A 771 -28.36 -1.48 28.67
CA ALA A 771 -28.05 -1.73 27.28
C ALA A 771 -28.00 -3.25 26.97
N LYS A 772 -27.35 -4.05 27.84
CA LYS A 772 -27.30 -5.52 27.71
C LYS A 772 -28.67 -6.15 27.83
N GLN A 773 -29.48 -5.71 28.81
CA GLN A 773 -30.82 -6.23 29.03
C GLN A 773 -31.73 -5.99 27.81
N ASN A 774 -31.58 -4.86 27.13
CA ASN A 774 -32.42 -4.47 25.98
C ASN A 774 -31.79 -4.76 24.62
N ALA A 775 -30.59 -5.34 24.57
CA ALA A 775 -29.94 -5.67 23.31
C ALA A 775 -30.74 -6.71 22.51
N PRO A 776 -30.85 -6.57 21.18
CA PRO A 776 -31.41 -7.61 20.33
C PRO A 776 -30.54 -8.87 20.37
N GLN A 777 -31.17 -10.03 20.20
CA GLN A 777 -30.41 -11.23 19.87
C GLN A 777 -29.73 -11.02 18.52
N GLN A 778 -28.45 -11.40 18.42
CA GLN A 778 -27.65 -11.10 17.24
C GLN A 778 -26.75 -12.28 16.86
N ARG A 779 -26.69 -12.52 15.55
CA ARG A 779 -25.73 -13.43 14.93
C ARG A 779 -25.00 -12.68 13.84
N ILE A 780 -23.68 -12.57 13.98
CA ILE A 780 -22.83 -11.78 13.08
C ILE A 780 -21.77 -12.70 12.48
N GLN A 781 -21.68 -12.71 11.16
CA GLN A 781 -20.67 -13.49 10.44
C GLN A 781 -20.42 -12.85 9.07
N ASN A 782 -19.17 -12.45 8.80
CA ASN A 782 -18.65 -12.14 7.45
C ASN A 782 -19.58 -11.31 6.54
N GLY A 783 -20.01 -10.13 7.00
CA GLY A 783 -20.90 -9.26 6.21
C GLY A 783 -22.39 -9.62 6.28
N ARG A 784 -22.79 -10.51 7.19
CA ARG A 784 -24.19 -10.82 7.51
C ARG A 784 -24.45 -10.59 8.99
N VAL A 785 -25.53 -9.88 9.30
CA VAL A 785 -26.00 -9.61 10.67
C VAL A 785 -27.47 -9.97 10.75
N THR A 786 -27.82 -11.02 11.48
CA THR A 786 -29.21 -11.35 11.80
C THR A 786 -29.56 -10.84 13.17
N LEU A 787 -30.63 -10.05 13.28
CA LEU A 787 -31.12 -9.48 14.53
C LEU A 787 -32.54 -9.94 14.82
N THR A 788 -32.83 -10.21 16.09
CA THR A 788 -34.19 -10.42 16.60
C THR A 788 -34.45 -9.44 17.75
N THR A 789 -35.38 -8.52 17.52
CA THR A 789 -35.77 -7.49 18.50
C THR A 789 -36.74 -8.05 19.54
N LYS A 790 -36.82 -7.38 20.70
CA LYS A 790 -37.87 -7.63 21.69
C LYS A 790 -39.16 -6.92 21.28
N SER A 791 -40.29 -7.39 21.80
CA SER A 791 -41.54 -6.61 21.80
C SER A 791 -41.36 -5.36 22.66
N ASN A 792 -42.03 -4.26 22.30
CA ASN A 792 -41.95 -2.95 22.95
C ASN A 792 -40.53 -2.36 23.00
N ASN A 793 -39.72 -2.60 21.95
CA ASN A 793 -38.44 -1.93 21.80
C ASN A 793 -38.63 -0.44 21.46
N SER A 794 -37.58 0.38 21.61
CA SER A 794 -37.60 1.83 21.38
C SER A 794 -37.79 2.26 19.92
N GLY A 795 -37.78 1.32 18.97
CA GLY A 795 -37.82 1.59 17.55
C GLY A 795 -36.46 1.93 16.92
N TYR A 796 -35.37 1.91 17.70
CA TYR A 796 -34.02 2.24 17.19
C TYR A 796 -32.94 1.27 17.68
N ILE A 797 -32.07 0.87 16.77
CA ILE A 797 -30.89 0.02 17.05
C ILE A 797 -29.67 0.67 16.44
N MET A 798 -28.56 0.66 17.16
CA MET A 798 -27.24 1.01 16.65
C MET A 798 -26.37 -0.25 16.59
N LEU A 799 -25.54 -0.36 15.56
CA LEU A 799 -24.51 -1.38 15.47
C LEU A 799 -23.15 -0.70 15.43
N THR A 800 -22.20 -1.09 16.28
CA THR A 800 -20.80 -0.63 16.22
C THR A 800 -20.02 -1.28 15.07
N ILE A 801 -20.62 -1.18 13.89
CA ILE A 801 -20.15 -1.57 12.57
C ILE A 801 -20.21 -0.30 11.70
N PRO A 802 -19.15 0.05 10.96
CA PRO A 802 -19.15 1.22 10.11
C PRO A 802 -20.26 1.20 9.07
N TYR A 803 -20.92 2.33 8.89
CA TYR A 803 -21.93 2.53 7.87
C TYR A 803 -21.28 2.57 6.48
N GLU A 804 -21.72 1.69 5.59
CA GLU A 804 -21.32 1.66 4.19
C GLU A 804 -22.56 1.47 3.31
N LYS A 805 -22.54 2.08 2.11
CA LYS A 805 -23.65 1.98 1.14
C LYS A 805 -23.95 0.54 0.70
N GLY A 806 -23.03 -0.40 0.89
CA GLY A 806 -23.21 -1.80 0.53
C GLY A 806 -24.16 -2.57 1.45
N TRP A 807 -24.53 -2.04 2.62
CA TRP A 807 -25.45 -2.73 3.53
C TRP A 807 -26.90 -2.64 3.08
N GLN A 808 -27.58 -3.78 3.05
CA GLN A 808 -28.99 -3.92 2.72
C GLN A 808 -29.72 -4.74 3.79
N VAL A 809 -31.02 -4.49 3.98
CA VAL A 809 -31.88 -5.23 4.91
C VAL A 809 -32.98 -5.96 4.14
N ASN A 810 -33.29 -7.18 4.54
CA ASN A 810 -34.30 -8.02 3.90
C ASN A 810 -35.76 -7.72 4.34
N SER A 811 -36.00 -6.58 5.01
CA SER A 811 -37.32 -6.20 5.54
C SER A 811 -37.66 -4.77 5.15
N LYS A 812 -38.86 -4.58 4.58
CA LYS A 812 -39.36 -3.24 4.19
C LYS A 812 -39.68 -2.35 5.40
N ASN A 813 -39.92 -2.94 6.56
CA ASN A 813 -40.27 -2.23 7.79
C ASN A 813 -39.04 -1.77 8.59
N VAL A 814 -37.84 -2.01 8.08
CA VAL A 814 -36.57 -1.62 8.70
C VAL A 814 -35.84 -0.64 7.78
N THR A 815 -35.39 0.49 8.31
CA THR A 815 -34.66 1.50 7.53
C THR A 815 -33.25 1.69 8.06
N LEU A 816 -32.24 1.55 7.19
CA LEU A 816 -30.85 1.86 7.52
C LEU A 816 -30.62 3.38 7.58
N GLN A 817 -29.81 3.80 8.55
CA GLN A 817 -29.42 5.19 8.78
C GLN A 817 -27.93 5.24 9.15
N ASN A 818 -27.30 6.39 8.94
CA ASN A 818 -25.94 6.64 9.42
C ASN A 818 -25.98 7.32 10.80
N TYR A 819 -25.59 6.60 11.84
CA TYR A 819 -25.46 7.14 13.21
C TYR A 819 -24.00 7.49 13.48
N ARG A 820 -23.57 8.61 12.89
CA ARG A 820 -22.23 9.22 13.07
C ARG A 820 -21.07 8.28 12.71
N GLY A 821 -21.29 7.56 11.61
CA GLY A 821 -20.38 6.61 10.97
C GLY A 821 -20.65 5.16 11.35
N PHE A 822 -21.57 4.89 12.27
CA PHE A 822 -22.08 3.54 12.55
C PHE A 822 -23.42 3.25 11.86
N ILE A 823 -23.72 1.97 11.66
CA ILE A 823 -25.03 1.56 11.15
C ILE A 823 -26.09 1.82 12.22
N GLY A 824 -27.09 2.62 11.85
CA GLY A 824 -28.32 2.82 12.59
C GLY A 824 -29.50 2.14 11.90
N LEU A 825 -30.47 1.68 12.69
CA LEU A 825 -31.70 1.05 12.19
C LEU A 825 -32.90 1.66 12.87
N LYS A 826 -33.89 2.08 12.08
CA LYS A 826 -35.26 2.28 12.54
C LYS A 826 -36.00 0.95 12.36
N VAL A 827 -36.57 0.41 13.44
CA VAL A 827 -37.22 -0.90 13.48
C VAL A 827 -38.65 -0.79 14.03
N PRO A 828 -39.54 -1.77 13.75
CA PRO A 828 -40.84 -1.85 14.40
C PRO A 828 -40.71 -2.02 15.91
N THR A 829 -41.63 -1.44 16.67
CA THR A 829 -41.70 -1.62 18.13
C THR A 829 -42.15 -3.04 18.51
N SER A 830 -42.84 -3.75 17.60
CA SER A 830 -43.14 -5.17 17.74
C SER A 830 -41.89 -6.04 17.58
N ARG A 831 -41.93 -7.26 18.13
CA ARG A 831 -40.89 -8.27 17.91
C ARG A 831 -40.73 -8.53 16.41
N SER A 832 -39.50 -8.44 15.93
CA SER A 832 -39.18 -8.67 14.52
C SER A 832 -37.83 -9.35 14.38
N THR A 833 -37.71 -10.22 13.37
CA THR A 833 -36.45 -10.84 12.97
C THR A 833 -36.13 -10.43 11.55
N PHE A 834 -34.93 -9.89 11.34
CA PHE A 834 -34.47 -9.44 10.03
C PHE A 834 -32.95 -9.63 9.89
N THR A 835 -32.47 -9.60 8.67
CA THR A 835 -31.06 -9.82 8.34
C THR A 835 -30.54 -8.69 7.47
N LEU A 836 -29.40 -8.12 7.89
CA LEU A 836 -28.58 -7.26 7.07
C LEU A 836 -27.54 -8.09 6.33
N THR A 837 -27.35 -7.81 5.05
CA THR A 837 -26.30 -8.41 4.22
C THR A 837 -25.54 -7.30 3.50
N TYR A 838 -24.21 -7.40 3.52
CA TYR A 838 -23.34 -6.53 2.77
C TYR A 838 -23.17 -7.04 1.34
N HIS A 839 -23.43 -6.17 0.37
CA HIS A 839 -23.17 -6.38 -1.04
C HIS A 839 -22.23 -5.29 -1.54
N THR A 840 -21.13 -5.69 -2.20
CA THR A 840 -20.19 -4.73 -2.78
C THR A 840 -20.91 -3.85 -3.81
N PRO A 841 -20.95 -2.51 -3.64
CA PRO A 841 -21.58 -1.62 -4.59
C PRO A 841 -20.99 -1.77 -6.00
N GLY A 842 -21.84 -1.85 -7.03
CA GLY A 842 -21.40 -1.96 -8.42
C GLY A 842 -21.04 -3.37 -8.90
N ILE A 843 -21.01 -4.38 -8.02
CA ILE A 843 -20.54 -5.73 -8.39
C ILE A 843 -21.44 -6.41 -9.43
N THR A 844 -22.75 -6.23 -9.34
CA THR A 844 -23.71 -6.80 -10.29
C THR A 844 -23.53 -6.19 -11.68
N GLN A 845 -23.39 -4.87 -11.76
CA GLN A 845 -23.10 -4.15 -13.02
C GLN A 845 -21.76 -4.59 -13.60
N GLY A 846 -20.74 -4.74 -12.76
CA GLY A 846 -19.43 -5.27 -13.13
C GLY A 846 -19.53 -6.65 -13.76
N TRP A 847 -20.25 -7.58 -13.14
CA TRP A 847 -20.45 -8.94 -13.69
C TRP A 847 -21.19 -8.93 -15.02
N TRP A 848 -22.30 -8.18 -15.14
CA TRP A 848 -23.05 -8.11 -16.39
C TRP A 848 -22.17 -7.61 -17.56
N LEU A 849 -21.43 -6.52 -17.34
CA LEU A 849 -20.55 -5.97 -18.39
C LEU A 849 -19.38 -6.89 -18.71
N THR A 850 -18.83 -7.59 -17.72
CA THR A 850 -17.79 -8.60 -17.95
C THR A 850 -18.31 -9.80 -18.71
N ILE A 851 -19.50 -10.31 -18.41
CA ILE A 851 -20.12 -11.43 -19.17
C ILE A 851 -20.33 -11.02 -20.63
N ILE A 852 -20.90 -9.84 -20.88
CA ILE A 852 -21.06 -9.32 -22.25
C ILE A 852 -19.70 -9.20 -22.93
N GLY A 853 -18.70 -8.64 -22.24
CA GLY A 853 -17.33 -8.53 -22.74
C GLY A 853 -16.73 -9.89 -23.09
N VAL A 854 -16.94 -10.92 -22.28
CA VAL A 854 -16.46 -12.28 -22.54
C VAL A 854 -17.14 -12.85 -23.79
N LEU A 855 -18.46 -12.70 -23.94
CA LEU A 855 -19.18 -13.16 -25.13
C LEU A 855 -18.69 -12.47 -26.40
N VAL A 856 -18.48 -11.14 -26.35
CA VAL A 856 -17.91 -10.37 -27.46
C VAL A 856 -16.48 -10.83 -27.77
N ALA A 857 -15.64 -11.04 -26.75
CA ALA A 857 -14.27 -11.51 -26.93
C ALA A 857 -14.21 -12.92 -27.56
N ILE A 858 -15.12 -13.82 -27.18
CA ILE A 858 -15.26 -15.13 -27.81
C ILE A 858 -15.67 -14.97 -29.28
N GLY A 859 -16.69 -14.16 -29.57
CA GLY A 859 -17.13 -13.90 -30.95
C GLY A 859 -16.03 -13.32 -31.84
N VAL A 860 -15.27 -12.34 -31.33
CA VAL A 860 -14.10 -11.77 -32.01
C VAL A 860 -13.02 -12.82 -32.23
N THR A 861 -12.71 -13.64 -31.21
CA THR A 861 -11.71 -14.69 -31.33
C THR A 861 -12.11 -15.72 -32.38
N VAL A 862 -13.36 -16.17 -32.39
CA VAL A 862 -13.88 -17.07 -33.43
C VAL A 862 -13.72 -16.41 -34.80
N TYR A 863 -14.16 -15.17 -34.97
CA TYR A 863 -14.04 -14.44 -36.25
C TYR A 863 -12.60 -14.28 -36.76
N GLU A 864 -11.65 -13.96 -35.88
CA GLU A 864 -10.23 -13.73 -36.24
C GLU A 864 -9.47 -15.01 -36.60
N TYR A 865 -9.88 -16.15 -36.03
CA TYR A 865 -9.19 -17.43 -36.13
C TYR A 865 -9.96 -18.50 -36.91
N TRP A 866 -11.19 -18.22 -37.37
CA TRP A 866 -11.99 -19.12 -38.19
C TRP A 866 -11.30 -19.42 -39.56
N PRO A 867 -11.31 -20.69 -40.04
CA PRO A 867 -10.54 -21.11 -41.21
C PRO A 867 -10.84 -20.36 -42.52
N SER A 868 -12.08 -19.93 -42.77
CA SER A 868 -12.45 -19.24 -44.02
C SER A 868 -11.82 -17.84 -44.16
N ASN A 869 -11.59 -17.13 -43.05
CA ASN A 869 -10.95 -15.81 -43.04
C ASN A 869 -9.43 -15.85 -43.27
N GLN A 870 -8.79 -17.02 -43.14
CA GLN A 870 -7.35 -17.16 -43.43
C GLN A 870 -7.02 -17.07 -44.92
N ARG A 871 -7.99 -17.29 -45.83
CA ARG A 871 -7.80 -17.18 -47.29
C ARG A 871 -7.68 -15.72 -47.76
N HIS A 872 -8.46 -14.78 -47.20
CA HIS A 872 -8.37 -13.35 -47.54
C HIS A 872 -7.07 -12.67 -47.05
N LEU A 873 -6.49 -13.12 -45.93
CA LEU A 873 -5.24 -12.59 -45.40
C LEU A 873 -3.99 -13.03 -46.18
N LYS A 874 -4.07 -14.11 -46.98
CA LYS A 874 -2.98 -14.51 -47.88
C LYS A 874 -2.90 -13.64 -49.14
N GLN A 875 -4.01 -13.04 -49.57
CA GLN A 875 -4.02 -12.12 -50.73
C GLN A 875 -3.47 -10.73 -50.38
N THR A 876 -3.70 -10.23 -49.16
CA THR A 876 -3.18 -8.93 -48.69
C THR A 876 -1.70 -8.92 -48.34
N LYS A 877 -1.03 -10.08 -48.25
CA LYS A 877 0.43 -10.19 -48.08
C LYS A 877 1.21 -10.23 -49.40
N ARG A 878 0.53 -10.19 -50.55
CA ARG A 878 1.15 -10.21 -51.91
C ARG A 878 1.16 -8.83 -52.59
N ILE A 879 0.78 -7.77 -51.88
CA ILE A 879 0.91 -6.36 -52.29
C ILE A 879 1.69 -5.67 -51.17
#